data_AF-T1J043-F1
#
_entry.id   AF-T1J043-F1
#
_cell.length_a   1.000
_cell.length_b   1.000
_cell.length_c   1.000
_cell.angle_alpha   90.00
_cell.angle_beta   90.00
_cell.angle_gamma   90.00
#
_symmetry.space_group_name_H-M   'P 1'
#
loop_
_entity.id
_entity.type
_entity.pdbx_description
1 polymer ?
#
loop_
_entity_poly.entity_id
_entity_poly.type
_entity_poly.pdbx_seq_one_letter_code
_entity_poly.pdbx_strand_id
1 'polypeptide(L)'
;MFLGGVTPDCATSYNAVAKEQSDAYFECVAKALSIAIYHTGSSCKMGPASDPMAVVDHTLKVHGFDNLRVADASIMPNVVASHPTATCLMIGEKVLLCRKMKVLLTCENRRKVGSGSSGGVLATRLSENANSTVLLLEAGGEPLEISEIPLISFKAQRSKMDWNYFSQPQTHCCSMYKGQKIPMSRGKALGGTSSLNYMTYTRGNKMDFELWQQLGNPGWSYQSVLPYFLKLEDYRVPRSREDDIYHSEGGPMTVSIPTFKTPLADAFLQAGYETGHSLVDYNAKHQTGFMYPPVTVKDGARCSTYSCYLKPVLKRSNLHVLSHSLVTKIIMDDDLTAVGVNFERKSSKCTAKARNEVIISAGVFNTPQLLMLSGIGPRETLRTFDIDLVMDLPGVGQNLQDHVVFDGLSYFVNQTVSFNSVRYETKKYLNLWKKTRTGPMTCPESFEGVAYYQSKYTNVTDWPDIEIFFNSDNVARILKPFIDRILRFGIPADEKDVISFLPILLRPKSRGFVSLMSKNPHDPPIIDPKYLSHPDDVQVLIEGIKFASRLSETKAFKQYGTSLVNGGLVSQCILHPLNTDEYYKCLVKIVTSTGYHPSSTCKMGPRNNSLAVVDHRLRHEDWCMVVKQSDTNNMNAFLVITFIFSTLDLILSSCLDNDVFDYIIVGSGSSGGVVATRLSENANSRVLLIEAGGEPLAISEIPLISFKAQGSEMDWNYFTEPQKHCCKVYKGQKIPMSRGKALGGTSSLNYMTYTRGNKMDFELWQQLGNPGWNYQSVLPYFLKLEDYRVPRSREDDIYHSEGGPMTVSIPTFKTPLADAFLQAGYETGHSWVDYNAKHQTGFMYPPVTVKDGARCSTYSCYLKPVLKRSNLHVLTHSLVTKIIMDDDDKKTAVGVIYERKSSKCIAKARNEVIISAGVFNTPQLLMLSGIGPRETLRTFDIDLVMDLPGVGQNLQDHIVVGGLLYSVNQTVSYNSVRFETQKYLNLWKKTRTGPMTCPESFEGVAYYQSKYTNVTDWPDIEIFFNSDNVARTMKPFIDPGAWC
;
A
#
# COMPACT_ATOMS: atom_id res chain seq x y z
N MET A 1 -27.30 17.58 -34.31
CA MET A 1 -27.33 16.12 -34.06
C MET A 1 -28.24 15.49 -35.10
N PHE A 2 -27.86 14.36 -35.69
CA PHE A 2 -28.82 13.42 -36.27
C PHE A 2 -28.87 12.23 -35.30
N LEU A 3 -30.04 11.99 -34.69
CA LEU A 3 -30.32 10.76 -33.94
C LEU A 3 -30.95 9.69 -34.87
N GLY A 4 -30.65 9.77 -36.17
CA GLY A 4 -31.06 8.76 -37.16
C GLY A 4 -30.19 7.52 -36.99
N GLY A 5 -30.82 6.40 -36.59
CA GLY A 5 -30.12 5.14 -36.30
C GLY A 5 -30.73 4.30 -35.18
N VAL A 6 -31.78 4.76 -34.50
CA VAL A 6 -32.49 3.98 -33.47
C VAL A 6 -33.64 3.18 -34.09
N THR A 7 -33.78 1.92 -33.66
CA THR A 7 -34.78 0.94 -34.14
C THR A 7 -36.21 1.49 -34.19
N PRO A 8 -37.01 1.17 -35.22
CA PRO A 8 -38.38 1.68 -35.38
C PRO A 8 -39.28 1.51 -34.15
N ASP A 9 -39.13 0.41 -33.40
CA ASP A 9 -39.85 0.11 -32.15
C ASP A 9 -39.78 1.25 -31.10
N CYS A 10 -38.63 1.93 -31.00
CA CYS A 10 -38.42 3.02 -30.03
C CYS A 10 -38.87 4.38 -30.57
N ALA A 11 -38.88 4.57 -31.90
CA ALA A 11 -39.27 5.83 -32.53
C ALA A 11 -40.79 5.93 -32.73
N THR A 12 -41.46 4.83 -33.05
CA THR A 12 -42.90 4.80 -33.36
C THR A 12 -43.81 4.94 -32.13
N SER A 13 -43.27 4.76 -30.93
CA SER A 13 -44.04 4.72 -29.67
C SER A 13 -44.19 6.08 -28.97
N TYR A 14 -43.39 7.10 -29.30
CA TYR A 14 -43.37 8.39 -28.58
C TYR A 14 -43.34 9.61 -29.51
N ASN A 15 -44.53 10.12 -29.83
CA ASN A 15 -44.71 11.20 -30.80
C ASN A 15 -44.30 12.60 -30.26
N ALA A 16 -43.92 13.48 -31.19
CA ALA A 16 -43.45 14.87 -31.04
C ALA A 16 -41.99 15.07 -30.55
N VAL A 17 -41.25 15.93 -31.29
CA VAL A 17 -39.80 16.20 -31.21
C VAL A 17 -39.29 16.61 -29.81
N ALA A 18 -40.17 17.11 -28.93
CA ALA A 18 -39.82 17.42 -27.54
C ALA A 18 -39.63 16.19 -26.64
N LYS A 19 -39.91 14.96 -27.11
CA LYS A 19 -39.77 13.70 -26.34
C LYS A 19 -38.57 12.83 -26.69
N GLU A 20 -37.78 13.20 -27.69
CA GLU A 20 -36.60 12.46 -28.19
C GLU A 20 -35.44 12.37 -27.17
N GLN A 21 -35.58 12.97 -25.98
CA GLN A 21 -34.64 12.89 -24.86
C GLN A 21 -35.32 12.49 -23.53
N SER A 22 -36.42 11.72 -23.60
CA SER A 22 -37.11 11.22 -22.41
C SER A 22 -36.53 9.90 -21.89
N ASP A 23 -36.57 9.67 -20.56
CA ASP A 23 -36.05 8.44 -19.93
C ASP A 23 -36.62 7.16 -20.56
N ALA A 24 -37.89 7.14 -20.97
CA ALA A 24 -38.53 6.00 -21.64
C ALA A 24 -37.95 5.67 -23.03
N TYR A 25 -37.48 6.68 -23.76
CA TYR A 25 -36.76 6.49 -25.02
C TYR A 25 -35.37 5.90 -24.76
N PHE A 26 -34.63 6.43 -23.78
CA PHE A 26 -33.32 5.88 -23.39
C PHE A 26 -33.41 4.46 -22.82
N GLU A 27 -34.48 4.12 -22.10
CA GLU A 27 -34.75 2.74 -21.66
C GLU A 27 -34.92 1.78 -22.85
N CYS A 28 -35.64 2.20 -23.89
CA CYS A 28 -35.81 1.42 -25.12
C CYS A 28 -34.48 1.23 -25.86
N VAL A 29 -33.71 2.31 -26.01
CA VAL A 29 -32.36 2.29 -26.61
C VAL A 29 -31.43 1.34 -25.85
N ALA A 30 -31.40 1.41 -24.51
CA ALA A 30 -30.56 0.52 -23.70
C ALA A 30 -30.95 -0.95 -23.86
N LYS A 31 -32.24 -1.29 -23.84
CA LYS A 31 -32.72 -2.67 -24.03
C LYS A 31 -32.50 -3.20 -25.45
N ALA A 32 -32.56 -2.33 -26.47
CA ALA A 32 -32.30 -2.71 -27.85
C ALA A 32 -30.81 -2.90 -28.13
N LEU A 33 -30.01 -1.85 -27.90
CA LEU A 33 -28.63 -1.69 -28.39
C LEU A 33 -27.54 -2.10 -27.38
N SER A 34 -27.89 -2.77 -26.28
CA SER A 34 -26.89 -3.36 -25.37
C SER A 34 -26.06 -4.45 -26.07
N ILE A 35 -24.78 -4.51 -25.72
CA ILE A 35 -23.79 -5.46 -26.25
C ILE A 35 -22.92 -5.98 -25.11
N ALA A 36 -22.42 -7.22 -25.18
CA ALA A 36 -21.47 -7.72 -24.20
C ALA A 36 -20.03 -7.30 -24.54
N ILE A 37 -19.24 -6.99 -23.52
CA ILE A 37 -17.79 -6.72 -23.62
C ILE A 37 -16.92 -7.85 -23.05
N TYR A 38 -17.55 -9.00 -22.77
CA TYR A 38 -16.90 -10.26 -22.39
C TYR A 38 -16.07 -10.14 -21.09
N HIS A 39 -16.58 -9.42 -20.09
CA HIS A 39 -16.01 -9.20 -18.76
C HIS A 39 -16.53 -10.18 -17.69
N THR A 40 -17.06 -11.32 -18.15
CA THR A 40 -17.57 -12.46 -17.38
C THR A 40 -16.77 -12.82 -16.11
N GLY A 41 -17.47 -13.16 -15.02
CA GLY A 41 -16.88 -13.67 -13.77
C GLY A 41 -17.87 -14.44 -12.89
N SER A 42 -17.42 -14.78 -11.68
CA SER A 42 -18.24 -15.11 -10.50
C SER A 42 -18.96 -16.48 -10.44
N SER A 43 -18.70 -17.37 -11.41
CA SER A 43 -19.35 -18.68 -11.59
C SER A 43 -18.95 -19.83 -10.64
N CYS A 44 -17.92 -19.63 -9.82
CA CYS A 44 -17.48 -20.52 -8.74
C CYS A 44 -17.18 -19.69 -7.48
N LYS A 45 -18.15 -18.85 -7.11
CA LYS A 45 -18.06 -17.83 -6.05
C LYS A 45 -17.23 -18.25 -4.83
N MET A 46 -16.31 -17.39 -4.45
CA MET A 46 -15.59 -17.44 -3.18
C MET A 46 -16.49 -16.92 -2.05
N GLY A 47 -16.53 -17.66 -0.92
CA GLY A 47 -17.33 -17.29 0.24
C GLY A 47 -16.96 -18.11 1.50
N PRO A 48 -17.45 -17.70 2.68
CA PRO A 48 -17.34 -18.51 3.90
C PRO A 48 -18.16 -19.80 3.76
N ALA A 49 -17.81 -20.84 4.52
CA ALA A 49 -18.54 -22.12 4.51
C ALA A 49 -19.99 -22.04 5.02
N SER A 50 -20.43 -20.87 5.49
CA SER A 50 -21.83 -20.55 5.84
C SER A 50 -22.64 -19.96 4.69
N ASP A 51 -22.02 -19.59 3.56
CA ASP A 51 -22.70 -19.24 2.32
C ASP A 51 -22.89 -20.53 1.49
N PRO A 52 -24.12 -21.04 1.32
CA PRO A 52 -24.37 -22.28 0.56
C PRO A 52 -24.07 -22.14 -0.94
N MET A 53 -23.86 -20.91 -1.44
CA MET A 53 -23.45 -20.64 -2.82
C MET A 53 -21.93 -20.52 -2.98
N ALA A 54 -21.15 -20.63 -1.90
CA ALA A 54 -19.70 -20.63 -1.97
C ALA A 54 -19.16 -21.96 -2.51
N VAL A 55 -18.28 -21.88 -3.50
CA VAL A 55 -17.56 -23.04 -4.09
C VAL A 55 -16.13 -23.13 -3.54
N VAL A 56 -15.49 -21.99 -3.26
CA VAL A 56 -14.15 -21.94 -2.66
C VAL A 56 -14.12 -21.07 -1.41
N ASP A 57 -13.21 -21.41 -0.49
CA ASP A 57 -12.87 -20.58 0.66
C ASP A 57 -12.04 -19.34 0.26
N HIS A 58 -11.82 -18.44 1.20
CA HIS A 58 -11.04 -17.22 0.98
C HIS A 58 -9.53 -17.47 0.69
N THR A 59 -9.05 -18.72 0.76
CA THR A 59 -7.71 -19.17 0.33
C THR A 59 -7.72 -19.81 -1.05
N LEU A 60 -8.89 -19.85 -1.70
CA LEU A 60 -9.17 -20.48 -2.98
C LEU A 60 -9.15 -22.01 -2.98
N LYS A 61 -9.26 -22.65 -1.80
CA LYS A 61 -9.47 -24.09 -1.64
C LYS A 61 -10.93 -24.44 -1.91
N VAL A 62 -11.22 -25.51 -2.66
CA VAL A 62 -12.61 -25.95 -2.89
C VAL A 62 -13.20 -26.45 -1.58
N HIS A 63 -14.41 -25.97 -1.24
CA HIS A 63 -15.06 -26.34 0.02
C HIS A 63 -15.24 -27.86 0.12
N GLY A 64 -14.80 -28.44 1.23
CA GLY A 64 -14.88 -29.88 1.49
C GLY A 64 -13.80 -30.77 0.84
N PHE A 65 -12.89 -30.23 0.02
CA PHE A 65 -11.83 -31.01 -0.66
C PHE A 65 -10.42 -30.61 -0.23
N ASP A 66 -9.57 -31.57 0.07
CA ASP A 66 -8.13 -31.36 0.21
C ASP A 66 -7.40 -31.43 -1.15
N ASN A 67 -6.25 -30.75 -1.21
CA ASN A 67 -5.38 -30.66 -2.38
C ASN A 67 -6.00 -30.06 -3.66
N LEU A 68 -7.19 -29.43 -3.59
CA LEU A 68 -7.88 -28.84 -4.76
C LEU A 68 -8.13 -27.33 -4.61
N ARG A 69 -7.77 -26.55 -5.64
CA ARG A 69 -7.98 -25.08 -5.69
C ARG A 69 -8.55 -24.60 -7.02
N VAL A 70 -9.20 -23.42 -7.01
CA VAL A 70 -9.62 -22.69 -8.22
C VAL A 70 -9.04 -21.27 -8.18
N ALA A 71 -8.35 -20.83 -9.22
CA ALA A 71 -7.63 -19.56 -9.25
C ALA A 71 -7.85 -18.78 -10.56
N ASP A 72 -9.10 -18.55 -10.95
CA ASP A 72 -9.47 -17.68 -12.09
C ASP A 72 -10.69 -16.81 -11.77
N ALA A 73 -11.19 -16.02 -12.74
CA ALA A 73 -12.31 -15.09 -12.54
C ALA A 73 -13.64 -15.72 -12.09
N SER A 74 -13.79 -17.04 -12.16
CA SER A 74 -14.94 -17.75 -11.57
C SER A 74 -15.06 -17.51 -10.06
N ILE A 75 -13.97 -17.28 -9.33
CA ILE A 75 -14.01 -17.15 -7.85
C ILE A 75 -14.56 -15.81 -7.35
N MET A 76 -14.78 -14.84 -8.23
CA MET A 76 -15.20 -13.49 -7.83
C MET A 76 -16.54 -13.54 -7.05
N PRO A 77 -16.65 -12.98 -5.83
CA PRO A 77 -17.91 -12.94 -5.08
C PRO A 77 -19.02 -12.13 -5.79
N ASN A 78 -18.59 -11.10 -6.52
CA ASN A 78 -19.28 -10.30 -7.53
C ASN A 78 -18.22 -9.78 -8.53
N VAL A 79 -18.60 -9.42 -9.75
CA VAL A 79 -17.68 -8.76 -10.69
C VAL A 79 -17.23 -7.39 -10.15
N VAL A 80 -16.03 -6.94 -10.51
CA VAL A 80 -15.51 -5.61 -10.16
C VAL A 80 -15.95 -4.56 -11.18
N ALA A 81 -16.09 -3.29 -10.79
CA ALA A 81 -16.37 -2.15 -11.68
C ALA A 81 -15.13 -1.75 -12.53
N SER A 82 -14.62 -2.71 -13.29
CA SER A 82 -13.52 -2.57 -14.25
C SER A 82 -13.45 -3.74 -15.23
N HIS A 83 -12.55 -3.65 -16.21
CA HIS A 83 -12.16 -4.81 -17.02
C HIS A 83 -11.42 -5.82 -16.13
N PRO A 84 -11.73 -7.13 -16.15
CA PRO A 84 -11.28 -8.07 -15.12
C PRO A 84 -9.82 -8.55 -15.28
N THR A 85 -9.14 -8.22 -16.39
CA THR A 85 -7.83 -8.81 -16.75
C THR A 85 -6.76 -8.61 -15.67
N ALA A 86 -6.66 -7.40 -15.11
CA ALA A 86 -5.70 -7.12 -14.04
C ALA A 86 -6.03 -7.90 -12.76
N THR A 87 -7.32 -8.01 -12.42
CA THR A 87 -7.81 -8.76 -11.25
C THR A 87 -7.52 -10.26 -11.38
N CYS A 88 -7.58 -10.84 -12.59
CA CYS A 88 -7.13 -12.22 -12.83
C CYS A 88 -5.62 -12.41 -12.57
N LEU A 89 -4.78 -11.52 -13.11
CA LEU A 89 -3.33 -11.56 -12.87
C LEU A 89 -3.02 -11.45 -11.36
N MET A 90 -3.77 -10.61 -10.63
CA MET A 90 -3.70 -10.49 -9.17
C MET A 90 -4.08 -11.80 -8.45
N ILE A 91 -5.18 -12.47 -8.84
CA ILE A 91 -5.58 -13.78 -8.31
C ILE A 91 -4.44 -14.81 -8.48
N GLY A 92 -3.80 -14.82 -9.66
CA GLY A 92 -2.64 -15.68 -9.97
C GLY A 92 -1.40 -15.39 -9.12
N GLU A 93 -1.11 -14.13 -8.78
CA GLU A 93 -0.02 -13.79 -7.85
C GLU A 93 -0.36 -14.10 -6.37
N LYS A 94 -1.65 -14.16 -6.01
CA LYS A 94 -2.16 -14.30 -4.64
C LYS A 94 -2.26 -15.75 -4.15
N VAL A 95 -2.80 -16.67 -4.96
CA VAL A 95 -3.05 -18.08 -4.57
C VAL A 95 -1.80 -18.80 -4.02
N LEU A 96 -0.63 -18.41 -4.52
CA LEU A 96 0.68 -18.98 -4.21
C LEU A 96 1.05 -18.87 -2.72
N LEU A 97 0.54 -17.83 -2.06
CA LEU A 97 0.90 -17.46 -0.69
C LEU A 97 0.03 -18.18 0.37
N CYS A 98 -0.77 -19.16 -0.04
CA CYS A 98 -1.73 -19.89 0.81
C CYS A 98 -1.30 -21.33 1.19
N ARG A 99 -0.04 -21.75 0.97
CA ARG A 99 0.22 -23.17 0.58
C ARG A 99 1.13 -24.04 1.47
N LYS A 100 2.15 -23.51 2.18
CA LYS A 100 3.05 -24.25 3.11
C LYS A 100 3.52 -23.31 4.24
N MET A 101 3.99 -23.73 5.42
CA MET A 101 4.70 -24.96 5.84
C MET A 101 4.47 -25.25 7.35
N LYS A 102 4.44 -26.53 7.79
CA LYS A 102 4.67 -26.92 9.20
C LYS A 102 6.16 -26.73 9.54
N VAL A 103 6.65 -26.40 10.74
CA VAL A 103 6.07 -26.25 12.10
C VAL A 103 5.30 -24.92 12.21
N LEU A 104 3.98 -24.96 11.94
CA LEU A 104 3.24 -23.93 11.18
C LEU A 104 3.83 -22.50 11.22
N LEU A 105 4.80 -22.29 10.32
CA LEU A 105 5.57 -21.08 10.06
C LEU A 105 5.73 -20.97 8.54
N THR A 106 4.88 -20.16 7.92
CA THR A 106 4.50 -20.27 6.51
C THR A 106 5.30 -19.36 5.58
N CYS A 107 6.65 -19.51 5.50
CA CYS A 107 7.47 -18.73 4.55
C CYS A 107 8.87 -19.31 4.25
N GLU A 108 9.12 -19.63 2.98
CA GLU A 108 10.46 -19.68 2.35
C GLU A 108 10.42 -18.89 1.02
N ASN A 109 11.47 -18.20 0.54
CA ASN A 109 12.82 -18.06 1.07
C ASN A 109 13.44 -16.65 0.78
N ARG A 110 14.40 -16.23 1.62
CA ARG A 110 15.42 -15.14 1.48
C ARG A 110 15.02 -13.65 1.26
N ARG A 111 15.51 -12.83 2.20
CA ARG A 111 16.03 -11.44 2.08
C ARG A 111 15.10 -10.32 1.55
N LYS A 112 14.38 -9.64 2.46
CA LYS A 112 14.76 -8.27 2.94
C LYS A 112 13.69 -7.61 3.85
N VAL A 113 13.88 -7.79 5.17
CA VAL A 113 13.92 -6.78 6.27
C VAL A 113 12.79 -5.75 6.52
N GLY A 114 12.38 -5.63 7.79
CA GLY A 114 11.49 -4.62 8.38
C GLY A 114 11.72 -4.53 9.92
N SER A 115 11.62 -3.36 10.56
CA SER A 115 11.66 -3.22 12.04
C SER A 115 11.17 -1.85 12.53
N GLY A 116 10.55 -1.78 13.71
CA GLY A 116 10.39 -0.52 14.45
C GLY A 116 11.72 0.05 14.98
N SER A 117 11.68 1.27 15.55
CA SER A 117 12.89 1.95 16.07
C SER A 117 13.49 1.27 17.30
N SER A 118 12.65 0.79 18.22
CA SER A 118 13.07 -0.06 19.35
C SER A 118 13.28 -1.51 18.90
N GLY A 119 12.38 -2.01 18.04
CA GLY A 119 12.40 -3.40 17.55
C GLY A 119 13.69 -3.78 16.80
N GLY A 120 14.29 -2.85 16.05
CA GLY A 120 15.58 -3.09 15.40
C GLY A 120 16.77 -3.14 16.36
N VAL A 121 16.73 -2.39 17.47
CA VAL A 121 17.73 -2.48 18.55
C VAL A 121 17.57 -3.82 19.28
N LEU A 122 16.34 -4.16 19.69
CA LEU A 122 16.01 -5.42 20.35
C LEU A 122 16.45 -6.63 19.51
N ALA A 123 16.09 -6.67 18.23
CA ALA A 123 16.49 -7.78 17.35
C ALA A 123 18.01 -7.86 17.13
N THR A 124 18.70 -6.73 17.09
CA THR A 124 20.18 -6.68 17.03
C THR A 124 20.81 -7.20 18.31
N ARG A 125 20.28 -6.86 19.51
CA ARG A 125 20.83 -7.34 20.79
C ARG A 125 20.47 -8.79 21.08
N LEU A 126 19.22 -9.21 20.90
CA LEU A 126 18.80 -10.60 21.13
C LEU A 126 19.52 -11.59 20.22
N SER A 127 19.84 -11.21 18.99
CA SER A 127 20.62 -12.06 18.07
C SER A 127 22.14 -12.02 18.29
N GLU A 128 22.66 -11.29 19.28
CA GLU A 128 24.05 -11.43 19.73
C GLU A 128 24.29 -12.80 20.38
N ASN A 129 23.24 -13.40 20.99
CA ASN A 129 23.27 -14.80 21.44
C ASN A 129 22.97 -15.74 20.25
N ALA A 130 23.98 -16.50 19.81
CA ALA A 130 23.84 -17.46 18.70
C ALA A 130 22.79 -18.56 18.96
N ASN A 131 22.50 -18.88 20.22
CA ASN A 131 21.48 -19.87 20.61
C ASN A 131 20.04 -19.29 20.59
N SER A 132 19.89 -17.97 20.42
CA SER A 132 18.59 -17.29 20.36
C SER A 132 18.19 -17.04 18.90
N THR A 133 17.16 -17.74 18.43
CA THR A 133 16.52 -17.46 17.14
C THR A 133 15.53 -16.29 17.28
N VAL A 134 15.74 -15.23 16.52
CA VAL A 134 14.92 -14.01 16.55
C VAL A 134 14.13 -13.89 15.26
N LEU A 135 12.82 -13.69 15.36
CA LEU A 135 11.95 -13.31 14.24
C LEU A 135 11.41 -11.90 14.46
N LEU A 136 11.63 -11.02 13.49
CA LEU A 136 11.23 -9.61 13.53
C LEU A 136 10.27 -9.31 12.36
N LEU A 137 9.09 -8.79 12.69
CA LEU A 137 7.98 -8.50 11.78
C LEU A 137 7.71 -6.99 11.74
N GLU A 138 7.37 -6.46 10.57
CA GLU A 138 7.12 -5.02 10.34
C GLU A 138 6.27 -4.84 9.07
N ALA A 139 5.30 -3.93 9.11
CA ALA A 139 4.37 -3.66 8.00
C ALA A 139 5.00 -2.89 6.82
N GLY A 140 6.11 -2.20 7.06
CA GLY A 140 6.92 -1.48 6.09
C GLY A 140 7.96 -2.30 5.31
N GLY A 141 8.65 -1.62 4.40
CA GLY A 141 9.79 -2.14 3.64
C GLY A 141 11.13 -1.52 4.06
N GLU A 142 12.14 -1.60 3.20
CA GLU A 142 13.36 -0.78 3.33
C GLU A 142 13.03 0.72 3.16
N PRO A 143 13.75 1.64 3.84
CA PRO A 143 13.55 3.08 3.69
C PRO A 143 13.92 3.56 2.28
N LEU A 144 13.30 4.65 1.85
CA LEU A 144 13.58 5.27 0.55
C LEU A 144 14.95 5.98 0.57
N GLU A 145 15.67 6.01 -0.56
CA GLU A 145 16.96 6.72 -0.68
C GLU A 145 16.86 8.18 -0.24
N ILE A 146 15.74 8.84 -0.54
CA ILE A 146 15.48 10.24 -0.16
C ILE A 146 15.45 10.45 1.37
N SER A 147 15.19 9.39 2.16
CA SER A 147 15.30 9.45 3.63
C SER A 147 16.74 9.36 4.14
N GLU A 148 17.69 8.79 3.38
CA GLU A 148 19.11 8.76 3.77
C GLU A 148 19.78 10.16 3.68
N ILE A 149 19.16 11.13 2.98
CA ILE A 149 19.66 12.49 2.74
C ILE A 149 19.04 13.46 3.77
N PRO A 150 19.81 13.99 4.75
CA PRO A 150 19.24 14.76 5.86
C PRO A 150 18.32 15.92 5.46
N LEU A 151 18.75 16.79 4.53
CA LEU A 151 18.03 18.02 4.19
C LEU A 151 16.64 17.81 3.57
N ILE A 152 16.44 16.71 2.84
CA ILE A 152 15.20 16.46 2.09
C ILE A 152 14.42 15.28 2.65
N SER A 153 14.71 14.89 3.89
CA SER A 153 14.21 13.67 4.48
C SER A 153 12.72 13.74 4.82
N PHE A 154 12.20 14.94 5.15
CA PHE A 154 10.77 15.22 5.26
C PHE A 154 9.96 14.80 4.02
N LYS A 155 10.57 14.82 2.83
CA LYS A 155 9.90 14.42 1.58
C LYS A 155 9.60 12.92 1.50
N ALA A 156 10.09 12.14 2.48
CA ALA A 156 9.70 10.74 2.70
C ALA A 156 8.45 10.59 3.58
N GLN A 157 8.05 11.61 4.33
CA GLN A 157 6.72 11.66 4.97
C GLN A 157 5.63 11.69 3.90
N ARG A 158 4.42 11.24 4.26
CA ARG A 158 3.29 11.00 3.35
C ARG A 158 3.54 10.02 2.20
N SER A 159 4.72 9.38 2.12
CA SER A 159 5.02 8.32 1.14
C SER A 159 4.69 6.93 1.71
N LYS A 160 5.00 5.86 0.96
CA LYS A 160 4.83 4.46 1.40
C LYS A 160 5.67 4.04 2.62
N MET A 161 6.63 4.87 3.08
CA MET A 161 7.33 4.66 4.37
C MET A 161 6.73 5.45 5.54
N ASP A 162 5.55 6.03 5.37
CA ASP A 162 4.76 6.69 6.40
C ASP A 162 3.42 5.96 6.57
N TRP A 163 2.97 5.78 7.81
CA TRP A 163 1.62 5.28 8.12
C TRP A 163 0.50 6.26 7.71
N ASN A 164 0.83 7.51 7.39
CA ASN A 164 -0.09 8.50 6.81
C ASN A 164 -1.29 8.90 7.71
N TYR A 165 -1.25 8.52 9.00
CA TYR A 165 -2.30 8.78 9.99
C TYR A 165 -2.66 10.27 10.13
N PHE A 166 -3.82 10.51 10.74
CA PHE A 166 -4.29 11.82 11.18
C PHE A 166 -4.89 11.72 12.58
N SER A 167 -4.92 12.85 13.30
CA SER A 167 -5.72 12.96 14.52
C SER A 167 -7.23 12.98 14.21
N GLN A 168 -8.04 12.76 15.25
CA GLN A 168 -9.41 13.27 15.28
C GLN A 168 -9.42 14.82 15.28
N PRO A 169 -10.52 15.46 14.88
CA PRO A 169 -10.63 16.93 14.87
C PRO A 169 -10.31 17.52 16.25
N GLN A 170 -9.33 18.41 16.33
CA GLN A 170 -8.90 19.00 17.61
C GLN A 170 -9.74 20.22 17.98
N THR A 171 -10.41 20.14 19.12
CA THR A 171 -11.38 21.16 19.60
C THR A 171 -10.75 22.37 20.29
N HIS A 172 -9.47 22.30 20.68
CA HIS A 172 -8.80 23.31 21.50
C HIS A 172 -7.62 24.02 20.82
N CYS A 173 -7.12 23.50 19.70
CA CYS A 173 -5.89 23.95 19.04
C CYS A 173 -5.97 23.82 17.52
N CYS A 174 -4.86 24.16 16.85
CA CYS A 174 -4.51 23.59 15.55
C CYS A 174 -5.55 23.81 14.43
N SER A 175 -6.38 24.86 14.53
CA SER A 175 -7.46 25.12 13.58
C SER A 175 -6.99 25.62 12.21
N MET A 176 -5.67 25.80 12.00
CA MET A 176 -5.08 25.99 10.67
C MET A 176 -5.25 24.78 9.75
N TYR A 177 -5.36 23.57 10.31
CA TYR A 177 -5.41 22.31 9.59
C TYR A 177 -6.80 22.04 9.01
N LYS A 178 -6.85 21.55 7.77
CA LYS A 178 -8.08 21.10 7.10
C LYS A 178 -8.92 20.18 7.97
N GLY A 179 -10.13 20.61 8.32
CA GLY A 179 -11.04 19.86 9.18
C GLY A 179 -10.51 19.60 10.60
N GLN A 180 -9.57 20.43 11.08
CA GLN A 180 -8.91 20.33 12.40
C GLN A 180 -8.16 19.01 12.63
N LYS A 181 -7.79 18.28 11.56
CA LYS A 181 -7.06 17.00 11.62
C LYS A 181 -5.58 17.18 11.32
N ILE A 182 -4.74 16.86 12.30
CA ILE A 182 -3.28 17.04 12.25
C ILE A 182 -2.66 15.77 11.65
N PRO A 183 -1.68 15.86 10.72
CA PRO A 183 -0.92 14.71 10.24
C PRO A 183 -0.16 14.04 11.39
N MET A 184 -0.33 12.73 11.55
CA MET A 184 0.25 11.94 12.65
C MET A 184 1.34 10.99 12.13
N SER A 185 2.25 11.52 11.32
CA SER A 185 3.28 10.78 10.57
C SER A 185 4.07 9.80 11.44
N ARG A 186 4.20 8.54 11.02
CA ARG A 186 4.98 7.47 11.71
C ARG A 186 5.69 6.61 10.68
N GLY A 187 6.91 6.17 10.98
CA GLY A 187 7.66 5.32 10.04
C GLY A 187 7.00 3.95 9.83
N LYS A 188 6.49 3.72 8.62
CA LYS A 188 6.05 2.41 8.10
C LYS A 188 7.18 1.80 7.26
N ALA A 189 8.32 1.60 7.90
CA ALA A 189 9.54 1.08 7.30
C ALA A 189 10.47 0.53 8.37
N LEU A 190 11.45 -0.23 7.91
CA LEU A 190 12.70 -0.52 8.60
C LEU A 190 13.24 0.66 9.41
N GLY A 191 13.65 0.40 10.65
CA GLY A 191 14.05 1.42 11.61
C GLY A 191 12.88 2.24 12.20
N GLY A 192 11.63 2.00 11.78
CA GLY A 192 10.45 2.76 12.16
C GLY A 192 10.63 4.27 11.92
N THR A 193 10.15 5.07 12.86
CA THR A 193 10.26 6.54 12.80
C THR A 193 11.71 7.04 12.82
N SER A 194 12.72 6.29 13.27
CA SER A 194 14.14 6.69 13.12
C SER A 194 14.61 6.81 11.66
N SER A 195 13.87 6.21 10.72
CA SER A 195 14.08 6.38 9.28
C SER A 195 13.30 7.57 8.68
N LEU A 196 12.48 8.26 9.47
CA LEU A 196 11.55 9.30 9.04
C LEU A 196 11.65 10.62 9.84
N ASN A 197 12.25 10.59 11.04
CA ASN A 197 12.42 11.74 11.94
C ASN A 197 13.47 12.73 11.41
N TYR A 198 13.58 13.90 12.05
CA TYR A 198 14.54 14.94 11.67
C TYR A 198 15.95 14.75 12.26
N MET A 199 16.31 13.51 12.64
CA MET A 199 17.62 13.09 13.14
C MET A 199 18.15 13.79 14.41
N THR A 200 17.46 14.77 15.00
CA THR A 200 17.81 15.37 16.29
C THR A 200 18.09 14.31 17.35
N TYR A 201 19.25 14.41 18.01
CA TYR A 201 19.61 13.55 19.13
C TYR A 201 19.47 14.32 20.44
N THR A 202 18.46 13.95 21.24
CA THR A 202 18.26 14.50 22.57
C THR A 202 17.87 13.40 23.57
N ARG A 203 18.26 13.60 24.83
CA ARG A 203 17.91 12.77 25.98
C ARG A 203 16.84 13.46 26.82
N GLY A 204 16.02 12.68 27.51
CA GLY A 204 15.14 13.21 28.57
C GLY A 204 15.96 13.81 29.71
N ASN A 205 15.38 14.73 30.47
CA ASN A 205 16.04 15.29 31.65
C ASN A 205 16.25 14.20 32.70
N LYS A 206 17.32 14.30 33.50
CA LYS A 206 17.53 13.46 34.69
C LYS A 206 16.26 13.37 35.58
N MET A 207 15.53 14.46 35.75
CA MET A 207 14.30 14.53 36.53
C MET A 207 13.12 13.77 35.91
N ASP A 208 13.08 13.56 34.59
CA ASP A 208 12.04 12.76 33.94
C ASP A 208 12.17 11.27 34.34
N PHE A 209 13.42 10.78 34.39
CA PHE A 209 13.74 9.42 34.81
C PHE A 209 13.60 9.23 36.32
N GLU A 210 14.02 10.19 37.15
CA GLU A 210 13.71 10.15 38.59
C GLU A 210 12.20 10.15 38.86
N LEU A 211 11.41 10.91 38.09
CA LEU A 211 9.95 10.86 38.16
C LEU A 211 9.40 9.47 37.77
N TRP A 212 9.96 8.80 36.76
CA TRP A 212 9.55 7.43 36.41
C TRP A 212 9.82 6.46 37.56
N GLN A 213 10.97 6.57 38.24
CA GLN A 213 11.28 5.75 39.41
C GLN A 213 10.34 6.06 40.59
N GLN A 214 10.09 7.35 40.88
CA GLN A 214 9.15 7.80 41.92
C GLN A 214 7.71 7.32 41.67
N LEU A 215 7.31 7.17 40.41
CA LEU A 215 6.02 6.59 40.00
C LEU A 215 5.93 5.06 40.15
N GLY A 216 6.89 4.43 40.85
CA GLY A 216 6.87 3.01 41.22
C GLY A 216 7.60 2.09 40.24
N ASN A 217 8.55 2.61 39.45
CA ASN A 217 9.27 1.84 38.43
C ASN A 217 10.77 1.73 38.78
N PRO A 218 11.17 0.83 39.71
CA PRO A 218 12.56 0.66 40.09
C PRO A 218 13.43 0.25 38.89
N GLY A 219 14.65 0.77 38.83
CA GLY A 219 15.57 0.55 37.71
C GLY A 219 15.41 1.53 36.53
N TRP A 220 14.56 2.56 36.66
CA TRP A 220 14.34 3.59 35.64
C TRP A 220 14.81 5.00 36.04
N SER A 221 15.58 5.13 37.12
CA SER A 221 16.31 6.37 37.46
C SER A 221 17.29 6.79 36.35
N TYR A 222 17.73 8.05 36.36
CA TYR A 222 18.74 8.52 35.42
C TYR A 222 20.05 7.75 35.57
N GLN A 223 20.44 7.43 36.81
CA GLN A 223 21.60 6.58 37.10
C GLN A 223 21.46 5.17 36.50
N SER A 224 20.25 4.59 36.50
CA SER A 224 20.00 3.27 35.91
C SER A 224 19.99 3.29 34.38
N VAL A 225 19.50 4.36 33.73
CA VAL A 225 19.40 4.43 32.25
C VAL A 225 20.66 4.97 31.57
N LEU A 226 21.48 5.80 32.23
CA LEU A 226 22.68 6.42 31.65
C LEU A 226 23.65 5.40 30.99
N PRO A 227 23.96 4.22 31.59
CA PRO A 227 24.78 3.20 30.95
C PRO A 227 24.24 2.68 29.61
N TYR A 228 22.92 2.76 29.38
CA TYR A 228 22.28 2.37 28.13
C TYR A 228 22.34 3.46 27.06
N PHE A 229 22.31 4.74 27.45
CA PHE A 229 22.61 5.86 26.54
C PHE A 229 24.06 5.79 26.05
N LEU A 230 25.01 5.59 26.97
CA LEU A 230 26.43 5.36 26.62
C LEU A 230 26.58 4.17 25.65
N LYS A 231 26.01 3.01 25.98
CA LYS A 231 26.05 1.79 25.14
C LYS A 231 25.34 1.92 23.77
N LEU A 232 24.63 3.03 23.52
CA LEU A 232 23.96 3.32 22.25
C LEU A 232 24.80 4.18 21.30
N GLU A 233 25.61 5.11 21.81
CA GLU A 233 26.15 6.21 21.02
C GLU A 233 27.64 6.08 20.61
N ASP A 234 27.93 6.64 19.45
CA ASP A 234 29.26 6.98 18.95
C ASP A 234 29.29 8.51 18.83
N TYR A 235 29.50 9.18 19.97
CA TYR A 235 29.28 10.62 20.14
C TYR A 235 30.49 11.44 19.70
N ARG A 236 30.42 12.01 18.50
CA ARG A 236 31.52 12.74 17.84
C ARG A 236 31.38 14.27 17.94
N VAL A 237 30.51 14.74 18.82
CA VAL A 237 30.31 16.17 19.11
C VAL A 237 31.46 16.66 20.01
N PRO A 238 32.13 17.79 19.70
CA PRO A 238 33.11 18.38 20.60
C PRO A 238 32.47 18.77 21.93
N ARG A 239 33.04 18.27 23.04
CA ARG A 239 32.49 18.37 24.41
C ARG A 239 33.60 18.71 25.41
N SER A 240 33.24 19.11 26.63
CA SER A 240 34.24 19.35 27.68
C SER A 240 34.65 18.05 28.38
N ARG A 241 35.78 18.09 29.11
CA ARG A 241 36.24 16.97 29.94
C ARG A 241 35.32 16.71 31.16
N GLU A 242 34.47 17.66 31.53
CA GLU A 242 33.43 17.44 32.54
C GLU A 242 32.21 16.68 31.96
N ASP A 243 31.99 16.79 30.65
CA ASP A 243 30.88 16.14 29.95
C ASP A 243 31.20 14.71 29.50
N ASP A 244 32.49 14.33 29.43
CA ASP A 244 32.96 12.99 29.07
C ASP A 244 32.29 11.87 29.88
N ILE A 245 31.90 12.09 31.14
CA ILE A 245 31.20 11.08 31.96
C ILE A 245 29.76 10.80 31.50
N TYR A 246 29.18 11.67 30.67
CA TYR A 246 27.85 11.51 30.08
C TYR A 246 27.90 10.97 28.65
N HIS A 247 29.08 10.79 28.05
CA HIS A 247 29.22 10.46 26.63
C HIS A 247 30.19 9.31 26.36
N SER A 248 30.03 8.64 25.22
CA SER A 248 30.95 7.60 24.79
C SER A 248 31.03 7.43 23.28
N GLU A 249 32.06 6.71 22.84
CA GLU A 249 32.40 6.51 21.44
C GLU A 249 32.37 5.01 21.09
N GLY A 250 32.15 4.69 19.81
CA GLY A 250 32.11 3.30 19.33
C GLY A 250 30.78 2.54 19.53
N GLY A 251 29.73 3.17 20.09
CA GLY A 251 28.37 2.62 20.01
C GLY A 251 27.81 2.58 18.58
N PRO A 252 26.67 1.90 18.32
CA PRO A 252 26.18 1.77 16.95
C PRO A 252 25.64 3.07 16.36
N MET A 253 25.07 3.97 17.16
CA MET A 253 24.45 5.21 16.70
C MET A 253 25.47 6.36 16.69
N THR A 254 26.07 6.66 15.53
CA THR A 254 26.91 7.85 15.37
C THR A 254 26.08 9.13 15.56
N VAL A 255 26.52 9.99 16.47
CA VAL A 255 25.96 11.33 16.73
C VAL A 255 27.02 12.37 16.38
N SER A 256 26.65 13.40 15.63
CA SER A 256 27.56 14.47 15.17
C SER A 256 26.84 15.81 15.01
N ILE A 257 27.58 16.89 14.77
CA ILE A 257 27.02 18.18 14.30
C ILE A 257 26.99 18.15 12.75
N PRO A 258 25.98 18.75 12.08
CA PRO A 258 25.95 18.85 10.62
C PRO A 258 27.22 19.48 10.02
N THR A 259 27.69 18.95 8.88
CA THR A 259 28.93 19.45 8.21
C THR A 259 28.76 20.77 7.46
N PHE A 260 27.59 21.38 7.56
CA PHE A 260 27.26 22.69 7.01
C PHE A 260 26.28 23.40 7.95
N LYS A 261 26.50 24.70 8.18
CA LYS A 261 25.63 25.62 8.90
C LYS A 261 25.67 27.01 8.25
N THR A 262 24.62 27.80 8.40
CA THR A 262 24.60 29.24 8.05
C THR A 262 25.18 30.09 9.18
N PRO A 263 25.52 31.37 8.94
CA PRO A 263 25.89 32.32 10.01
C PRO A 263 24.79 32.55 11.07
N LEU A 264 23.54 32.17 10.77
CA LEU A 264 22.40 32.35 11.66
C LEU A 264 22.40 31.31 12.81
N ALA A 265 23.05 30.16 12.61
CA ALA A 265 23.30 29.18 13.67
C ALA A 265 24.13 29.81 14.83
N ASP A 266 25.17 30.54 14.46
CA ASP A 266 26.09 31.22 15.38
C ASP A 266 25.38 32.42 16.03
N ALA A 267 24.54 33.11 15.27
CA ALA A 267 23.65 34.16 15.77
C ALA A 267 22.63 33.63 16.80
N PHE A 268 22.10 32.42 16.63
CA PHE A 268 21.19 31.80 17.60
C PHE A 268 21.87 31.54 18.94
N LEU A 269 23.12 31.06 18.95
CA LEU A 269 23.88 30.86 20.17
C LEU A 269 24.27 32.21 20.82
N GLN A 270 24.62 33.22 20.02
CA GLN A 270 24.88 34.57 20.52
C GLN A 270 23.62 35.25 21.10
N ALA A 271 22.44 34.97 20.55
CA ALA A 271 21.15 35.41 21.10
C ALA A 271 20.83 34.74 22.44
N GLY A 272 21.28 33.49 22.65
CA GLY A 272 21.28 32.84 23.96
C GLY A 272 22.06 33.67 25.00
N TYR A 273 23.33 33.99 24.71
CA TYR A 273 24.14 34.85 25.57
C TYR A 273 23.53 36.24 25.80
N GLU A 274 23.03 36.91 24.75
CA GLU A 274 22.39 38.23 24.87
C GLU A 274 21.10 38.22 25.71
N THR A 275 20.42 37.08 25.82
CA THR A 275 19.26 36.90 26.69
C THR A 275 19.60 36.33 28.08
N GLY A 276 20.88 36.20 28.41
CA GLY A 276 21.35 35.75 29.73
C GLY A 276 21.46 34.23 29.92
N HIS A 277 21.45 33.46 28.83
CA HIS A 277 21.55 31.99 28.86
C HIS A 277 22.95 31.50 28.47
N SER A 278 23.37 30.38 29.05
CA SER A 278 24.65 29.72 28.74
C SER A 278 24.54 28.82 27.51
N LEU A 279 25.68 28.55 26.88
CA LEU A 279 25.83 27.39 26.00
C LEU A 279 26.14 26.15 26.84
N VAL A 280 25.50 25.02 26.55
CA VAL A 280 25.61 23.76 27.31
C VAL A 280 25.56 22.56 26.36
N ASP A 281 26.16 21.42 26.73
CA ASP A 281 25.72 20.14 26.15
C ASP A 281 24.48 19.68 26.91
N TYR A 282 23.32 19.83 26.27
CA TYR A 282 22.02 19.55 26.88
C TYR A 282 21.77 18.05 27.16
N ASN A 283 22.63 17.16 26.67
CA ASN A 283 22.60 15.73 26.96
C ASN A 283 23.46 15.34 28.18
N ALA A 284 24.23 16.27 28.73
CA ALA A 284 25.21 16.04 29.78
C ALA A 284 24.68 16.46 31.17
N LYS A 285 25.42 17.31 31.90
CA LYS A 285 25.14 17.70 33.29
C LYS A 285 23.94 18.65 33.43
N HIS A 286 23.80 19.57 32.47
CA HIS A 286 22.84 20.67 32.48
C HIS A 286 22.09 20.74 31.16
N GLN A 287 20.76 20.74 31.21
CA GLN A 287 19.94 20.77 30.00
C GLN A 287 19.61 22.21 29.58
N THR A 288 19.41 23.10 30.55
CA THR A 288 18.90 24.46 30.32
C THR A 288 19.99 25.37 29.74
N GLY A 289 19.80 25.82 28.49
CA GLY A 289 20.81 26.55 27.72
C GLY A 289 20.64 26.36 26.21
N PHE A 290 21.65 26.76 25.44
CA PHE A 290 21.65 26.78 23.97
C PHE A 290 22.78 25.89 23.40
N MET A 291 22.55 25.26 22.24
CA MET A 291 23.55 24.43 21.55
C MET A 291 23.29 24.38 20.04
N TYR A 292 24.34 24.13 19.24
CA TYR A 292 24.15 23.49 17.92
C TYR A 292 23.49 22.11 18.13
N PRO A 293 22.74 21.55 17.17
CA PRO A 293 22.09 20.26 17.37
C PRO A 293 23.04 19.08 17.10
N PRO A 294 23.35 18.24 18.11
CA PRO A 294 23.59 16.82 17.95
C PRO A 294 22.53 16.17 17.06
N VAL A 295 22.96 15.47 16.02
CA VAL A 295 22.11 14.72 15.09
C VAL A 295 22.64 13.32 14.83
N THR A 296 21.75 12.35 14.64
CA THR A 296 22.06 10.96 14.28
C THR A 296 22.45 10.88 12.80
N VAL A 297 23.59 11.48 12.45
CA VAL A 297 24.18 11.52 11.11
C VAL A 297 25.55 10.85 11.15
N LYS A 298 25.75 9.89 10.23
CA LYS A 298 27.00 9.17 10.02
C LYS A 298 27.47 9.43 8.59
N ASP A 299 28.70 9.89 8.45
CA ASP A 299 29.36 10.11 7.15
C ASP A 299 28.45 10.89 6.16
N GLY A 300 27.84 11.97 6.68
CA GLY A 300 26.92 12.86 5.96
C GLY A 300 25.51 12.32 5.66
N ALA A 301 25.17 11.11 6.11
CA ALA A 301 23.90 10.45 5.85
C ALA A 301 23.16 10.05 7.13
N ARG A 302 21.86 9.75 7.04
CA ARG A 302 21.05 9.31 8.18
C ARG A 302 21.61 8.06 8.86
N CYS A 303 21.98 8.19 10.13
CA CYS A 303 22.15 7.08 11.05
C CYS A 303 20.78 6.81 11.71
N SER A 304 20.20 5.65 11.40
CA SER A 304 18.89 5.19 11.88
C SER A 304 19.04 3.82 12.52
N THR A 305 18.03 3.34 13.25
CA THR A 305 18.05 1.94 13.72
C THR A 305 18.19 0.96 12.54
N TYR A 306 17.69 1.29 11.34
CA TYR A 306 18.01 0.47 10.18
C TYR A 306 19.49 0.57 9.82
N SER A 307 19.95 1.74 9.35
CA SER A 307 21.27 1.90 8.73
C SER A 307 22.43 1.60 9.68
N CYS A 308 22.29 1.87 10.97
CA CYS A 308 23.36 1.78 11.95
C CYS A 308 23.27 0.56 12.91
N TYR A 309 22.08 0.13 13.33
CA TYR A 309 21.92 -1.04 14.21
C TYR A 309 21.69 -2.34 13.43
N LEU A 310 20.67 -2.37 12.56
CA LEU A 310 20.13 -3.62 12.02
C LEU A 310 20.78 -4.04 10.69
N LYS A 311 21.02 -3.09 9.76
CA LYS A 311 21.64 -3.31 8.43
C LYS A 311 23.00 -4.04 8.51
N PRO A 312 23.88 -3.79 9.50
CA PRO A 312 25.15 -4.53 9.64
C PRO A 312 24.96 -6.02 10.00
N VAL A 313 23.93 -6.37 10.78
CA VAL A 313 23.78 -7.72 11.37
C VAL A 313 22.85 -8.66 10.58
N LEU A 314 22.25 -8.21 9.48
CA LEU A 314 21.34 -9.00 8.61
C LEU A 314 21.90 -10.31 8.02
N LYS A 315 23.21 -10.57 8.19
CA LYS A 315 23.86 -11.82 7.77
C LYS A 315 23.87 -12.89 8.85
N ARG A 316 23.50 -12.58 10.10
CA ARG A 316 23.39 -13.54 11.21
C ARG A 316 22.35 -14.62 10.88
N SER A 317 22.72 -15.88 11.02
CA SER A 317 21.87 -17.04 10.69
C SER A 317 20.66 -17.18 11.63
N ASN A 318 20.79 -16.71 12.87
CA ASN A 318 19.76 -16.72 13.91
C ASN A 318 18.84 -15.48 13.90
N LEU A 319 19.01 -14.55 12.95
CA LEU A 319 18.18 -13.34 12.83
C LEU A 319 17.34 -13.38 11.54
N HIS A 320 16.04 -13.58 11.70
CA HIS A 320 15.06 -13.59 10.62
C HIS A 320 14.25 -12.29 10.65
N VAL A 321 14.14 -11.61 9.51
CA VAL A 321 13.46 -10.31 9.42
C VAL A 321 12.56 -10.23 8.20
N LEU A 322 11.27 -10.00 8.42
CA LEU A 322 10.23 -9.99 7.40
C LEU A 322 9.62 -8.58 7.22
N SER A 323 9.88 -7.98 6.06
CA SER A 323 9.15 -6.80 5.55
C SER A 323 7.69 -7.10 5.21
N HIS A 324 6.91 -6.02 5.09
CA HIS A 324 5.55 -5.99 4.59
C HIS A 324 4.63 -7.00 5.28
N SER A 325 4.80 -7.10 6.60
CA SER A 325 4.26 -8.07 7.56
C SER A 325 3.54 -7.34 8.70
N LEU A 326 2.29 -6.94 8.47
CA LEU A 326 1.45 -6.29 9.48
C LEU A 326 1.00 -7.31 10.52
N VAL A 327 1.41 -7.18 11.78
CA VAL A 327 0.88 -8.02 12.86
C VAL A 327 -0.58 -7.64 13.13
N THR A 328 -1.49 -8.62 13.11
CA THR A 328 -2.96 -8.39 13.13
C THR A 328 -3.65 -8.87 14.40
N LYS A 329 -3.18 -9.97 15.02
CA LYS A 329 -3.70 -10.46 16.31
C LYS A 329 -2.61 -11.26 17.04
N ILE A 330 -2.46 -11.08 18.35
CA ILE A 330 -1.62 -11.92 19.21
C ILE A 330 -2.37 -13.23 19.48
N ILE A 331 -1.64 -14.35 19.44
CA ILE A 331 -2.19 -15.67 19.75
C ILE A 331 -1.85 -15.98 21.20
N MET A 332 -2.89 -16.07 22.02
CA MET A 332 -2.83 -16.53 23.40
C MET A 332 -3.24 -18.01 23.44
N ASP A 333 -2.77 -18.75 24.43
CA ASP A 333 -3.33 -20.06 24.82
C ASP A 333 -4.28 -19.92 26.03
N ASP A 334 -4.80 -21.05 26.51
CA ASP A 334 -5.79 -21.12 27.59
C ASP A 334 -5.21 -20.68 28.95
N ASP A 335 -3.88 -20.75 29.13
CA ASP A 335 -3.13 -20.23 30.29
C ASP A 335 -2.80 -18.73 30.12
N LEU A 336 -3.45 -18.02 29.18
CA LEU A 336 -3.19 -16.63 28.79
C LEU A 336 -1.74 -16.36 28.34
N THR A 337 -0.98 -17.37 27.91
CA THR A 337 0.40 -17.19 27.47
C THR A 337 0.46 -16.81 25.98
N ALA A 338 1.25 -15.78 25.66
CA ALA A 338 1.43 -15.30 24.28
C ALA A 338 2.32 -16.26 23.46
N VAL A 339 1.71 -17.29 22.88
CA VAL A 339 2.38 -18.35 22.09
C VAL A 339 2.73 -17.96 20.64
N GLY A 340 2.27 -16.80 20.16
CA GLY A 340 2.60 -16.32 18.83
C GLY A 340 1.81 -15.10 18.36
N VAL A 341 1.84 -14.88 17.05
CA VAL A 341 1.06 -13.84 16.37
C VAL A 341 0.53 -14.32 15.02
N ASN A 342 -0.66 -13.84 14.67
CA ASN A 342 -1.13 -13.75 13.30
C ASN A 342 -0.67 -12.44 12.70
N PHE A 343 -0.20 -12.48 11.46
CA PHE A 343 0.29 -11.32 10.72
C PHE A 343 -0.01 -11.44 9.24
N GLU A 344 -0.39 -10.35 8.60
CA GLU A 344 -0.65 -10.29 7.18
C GLU A 344 0.61 -9.84 6.44
N ARG A 345 1.22 -10.79 5.72
CA ARG A 345 2.41 -10.54 4.91
C ARG A 345 2.09 -10.65 3.44
N LYS A 346 2.32 -9.57 2.68
CA LYS A 346 1.88 -9.46 1.27
C LYS A 346 0.45 -10.00 1.07
N SER A 347 -0.42 -9.77 2.05
CA SER A 347 -1.85 -10.10 1.97
C SER A 347 -2.21 -11.59 1.87
N SER A 348 -1.40 -12.45 2.50
CA SER A 348 -1.92 -13.65 3.17
C SER A 348 -1.82 -13.48 4.67
N LYS A 349 -2.77 -14.06 5.40
CA LYS A 349 -2.66 -14.31 6.84
C LYS A 349 -1.63 -15.42 7.07
N CYS A 350 -0.52 -15.04 7.68
CA CYS A 350 0.53 -15.93 8.15
C CYS A 350 0.46 -16.05 9.68
N THR A 351 0.95 -17.15 10.22
CA THR A 351 1.12 -17.33 11.66
C THR A 351 2.61 -17.51 11.96
N ALA A 352 3.06 -16.89 13.05
CA ALA A 352 4.38 -17.15 13.64
C ALA A 352 4.21 -17.50 15.12
N LYS A 353 4.72 -18.66 15.52
CA LYS A 353 4.77 -19.06 16.93
C LYS A 353 6.12 -18.70 17.55
N ALA A 354 6.09 -18.30 18.82
CA ALA A 354 7.27 -18.03 19.63
C ALA A 354 7.43 -19.13 20.69
N ARG A 355 8.66 -19.57 20.95
CA ARG A 355 8.96 -20.48 22.07
C ARG A 355 9.11 -19.73 23.40
N ASN A 356 9.49 -18.45 23.34
CA ASN A 356 9.94 -17.69 24.50
C ASN A 356 9.09 -16.46 24.80
N GLU A 357 9.07 -15.47 23.89
CA GLU A 357 8.48 -14.14 24.11
C GLU A 357 7.87 -13.59 22.81
N VAL A 358 6.82 -12.76 22.94
CA VAL A 358 6.19 -12.02 21.84
C VAL A 358 6.32 -10.53 22.11
N ILE A 359 7.53 -9.99 21.96
CA ILE A 359 7.85 -8.61 22.32
C ILE A 359 7.24 -7.63 21.30
N ILE A 360 6.23 -6.88 21.73
CA ILE A 360 5.53 -5.91 20.87
C ILE A 360 6.36 -4.63 20.73
N SER A 361 6.63 -4.20 19.49
CA SER A 361 7.39 -2.97 19.19
C SER A 361 6.78 -2.20 18.00
N ALA A 362 5.44 -2.24 17.87
CA ALA A 362 4.69 -1.57 16.80
C ALA A 362 4.58 -0.05 16.97
N GLY A 363 4.93 0.49 18.16
CA GLY A 363 4.93 1.92 18.45
C GLY A 363 3.61 2.42 19.03
N VAL A 364 3.62 3.66 19.52
CA VAL A 364 2.56 4.26 20.36
C VAL A 364 1.12 4.16 19.83
N PHE A 365 0.90 4.15 18.51
CA PHE A 365 -0.45 4.00 17.95
C PHE A 365 -0.81 2.54 17.67
N ASN A 366 0.09 1.75 17.08
CA ASN A 366 -0.20 0.38 16.67
C ASN A 366 -0.05 -0.67 17.78
N THR A 367 0.75 -0.43 18.82
CA THR A 367 0.83 -1.32 20.00
C THR A 367 -0.53 -1.44 20.73
N PRO A 368 -1.20 -0.35 21.17
CA PRO A 368 -2.51 -0.47 21.81
C PRO A 368 -3.59 -0.96 20.85
N GLN A 369 -3.53 -0.60 19.56
CA GLN A 369 -4.43 -1.14 18.54
C GLN A 369 -4.31 -2.68 18.45
N LEU A 370 -3.09 -3.21 18.35
CA LEU A 370 -2.85 -4.66 18.28
C LEU A 370 -3.31 -5.37 19.56
N LEU A 371 -3.08 -4.79 20.74
CA LEU A 371 -3.57 -5.35 22.01
C LEU A 371 -5.10 -5.45 21.99
N MET A 372 -5.81 -4.38 21.63
CA MET A 372 -7.28 -4.39 21.57
C MET A 372 -7.81 -5.37 20.51
N LEU A 373 -7.20 -5.45 19.32
CA LEU A 373 -7.53 -6.48 18.30
C LEU A 373 -7.24 -7.91 18.78
N SER A 374 -6.44 -8.06 19.84
CA SER A 374 -6.14 -9.32 20.51
C SER A 374 -7.05 -9.63 21.70
N GLY A 375 -8.06 -8.80 21.98
CA GLY A 375 -8.94 -8.96 23.14
C GLY A 375 -8.35 -8.44 24.46
N ILE A 376 -7.24 -7.69 24.40
CA ILE A 376 -6.51 -7.15 25.55
C ILE A 376 -6.67 -5.63 25.58
N GLY A 377 -7.54 -5.13 26.45
CA GLY A 377 -7.85 -3.69 26.51
C GLY A 377 -9.15 -3.39 27.26
N PRO A 378 -9.71 -2.18 27.14
CA PRO A 378 -10.90 -1.79 27.90
C PRO A 378 -12.13 -2.60 27.45
N ARG A 379 -12.75 -3.34 28.39
CA ARG A 379 -13.91 -4.23 28.14
C ARG A 379 -14.99 -3.62 27.26
N GLU A 380 -15.45 -2.41 27.57
CA GLU A 380 -16.55 -1.80 26.79
C GLU A 380 -16.12 -1.40 25.37
N THR A 381 -14.84 -1.08 25.13
CA THR A 381 -14.31 -0.90 23.75
C THR A 381 -14.32 -2.22 23.00
N LEU A 382 -13.82 -3.30 23.61
CA LEU A 382 -13.80 -4.63 23.01
C LEU A 382 -15.22 -5.10 22.68
N ARG A 383 -16.15 -4.96 23.64
CA ARG A 383 -17.57 -5.25 23.49
C ARG A 383 -18.26 -4.42 22.41
N THR A 384 -17.96 -3.12 22.31
CA THR A 384 -18.49 -2.23 21.26
C THR A 384 -18.14 -2.73 19.86
N PHE A 385 -16.95 -3.33 19.70
CA PHE A 385 -16.51 -3.93 18.44
C PHE A 385 -16.79 -5.43 18.33
N ASP A 386 -17.47 -6.05 19.31
CA ASP A 386 -17.74 -7.49 19.36
C ASP A 386 -16.44 -8.33 19.28
N ILE A 387 -15.39 -7.91 20.01
CA ILE A 387 -14.11 -8.61 20.15
C ILE A 387 -14.14 -9.38 21.47
N ASP A 388 -13.80 -10.68 21.42
CA ASP A 388 -13.70 -11.54 22.60
C ASP A 388 -12.79 -10.93 23.67
N LEU A 389 -13.29 -10.84 24.90
CA LEU A 389 -12.51 -10.35 26.04
C LEU A 389 -11.51 -11.42 26.50
N VAL A 390 -10.23 -11.21 26.18
CA VAL A 390 -9.11 -12.00 26.74
C VAL A 390 -8.67 -11.40 28.07
N MET A 391 -8.53 -10.06 28.13
CA MET A 391 -8.13 -9.37 29.37
C MET A 391 -8.60 -7.91 29.40
N ASP A 392 -9.24 -7.53 30.50
CA ASP A 392 -9.76 -6.17 30.71
C ASP A 392 -8.67 -5.24 31.26
N LEU A 393 -7.92 -4.61 30.35
CA LEU A 393 -6.87 -3.63 30.68
C LEU A 393 -7.33 -2.22 30.26
N PRO A 394 -8.03 -1.47 31.14
CA PRO A 394 -8.56 -0.15 30.81
C PRO A 394 -7.47 0.90 30.52
N GLY A 395 -6.21 0.66 30.92
CA GLY A 395 -5.07 1.50 30.57
C GLY A 395 -4.62 1.42 29.10
N VAL A 396 -5.02 0.38 28.34
CA VAL A 396 -4.57 0.22 26.95
C VAL A 396 -5.12 1.33 26.07
N GLY A 397 -4.23 2.06 25.42
CA GLY A 397 -4.54 3.20 24.57
C GLY A 397 -4.71 4.53 25.33
N GLN A 398 -4.83 4.52 26.65
CA GLN A 398 -5.03 5.73 27.46
C GLN A 398 -3.72 6.48 27.72
N ASN A 399 -3.80 7.71 28.24
CA ASN A 399 -2.63 8.51 28.63
C ASN A 399 -1.66 8.77 27.44
N LEU A 400 -2.20 8.98 26.24
CA LEU A 400 -1.42 9.49 25.11
C LEU A 400 -0.87 10.89 25.47
N GLN A 401 0.45 11.06 25.35
CA GLN A 401 1.18 12.31 25.59
C GLN A 401 2.06 12.58 24.37
N ASP A 402 2.10 13.81 23.88
CA ASP A 402 2.94 14.23 22.75
C ASP A 402 3.26 15.72 22.89
N HIS A 403 4.40 16.16 22.36
CA HIS A 403 4.84 17.55 22.44
C HIS A 403 4.02 18.41 21.46
N VAL A 404 3.63 19.61 21.88
CA VAL A 404 2.95 20.59 21.01
C VAL A 404 3.97 21.62 20.54
N VAL A 405 4.06 21.81 19.22
CA VAL A 405 4.91 22.84 18.60
C VAL A 405 4.05 24.05 18.26
N PHE A 406 4.62 25.25 18.38
CA PHE A 406 4.04 26.48 17.88
C PHE A 406 4.80 26.98 16.64
N ASP A 407 4.11 27.06 15.51
CA ASP A 407 4.66 27.41 14.19
C ASP A 407 4.41 28.89 13.80
N GLY A 408 3.82 29.67 14.71
CA GLY A 408 3.11 30.91 14.38
C GLY A 408 3.92 32.19 14.19
N LEU A 409 5.26 32.18 14.35
CA LEU A 409 6.10 33.36 14.19
C LEU A 409 7.34 33.08 13.34
N SER A 410 7.32 33.60 12.12
CA SER A 410 8.45 33.64 11.20
C SER A 410 8.90 35.08 10.95
N TYR A 411 10.19 35.27 10.72
CA TYR A 411 10.83 36.58 10.55
C TYR A 411 11.60 36.60 9.23
N PHE A 412 11.42 37.66 8.44
CA PHE A 412 12.30 37.93 7.31
C PHE A 412 13.69 38.31 7.80
N VAL A 413 14.73 37.87 7.08
CA VAL A 413 16.06 38.49 7.12
C VAL A 413 16.33 39.19 5.80
N ASN A 414 16.99 40.35 5.84
CA ASN A 414 17.23 41.17 4.64
C ASN A 414 18.51 40.79 3.86
N GLN A 415 19.24 39.77 4.33
CA GLN A 415 20.44 39.24 3.70
C GLN A 415 20.19 37.81 3.18
N THR A 416 20.78 37.46 2.04
CA THR A 416 20.64 36.12 1.43
C THR A 416 21.53 35.07 2.10
N VAL A 417 21.33 34.88 3.42
CA VAL A 417 22.17 34.04 4.29
C VAL A 417 21.42 32.89 4.96
N SER A 418 20.09 32.84 4.85
CA SER A 418 19.29 31.73 5.40
C SER A 418 19.51 30.44 4.62
N PHE A 419 19.05 29.30 5.16
CA PHE A 419 19.15 28.01 4.47
C PHE A 419 18.22 27.91 3.27
N ASN A 420 17.27 28.84 3.05
CA ASN A 420 16.37 28.95 1.89
C ASN A 420 16.42 27.78 0.88
N SER A 421 15.43 26.90 0.96
CA SER A 421 15.37 25.63 0.20
C SER A 421 15.54 25.78 -1.33
N VAL A 422 15.11 26.89 -1.94
CA VAL A 422 15.31 27.14 -3.38
C VAL A 422 16.81 27.25 -3.74
N ARG A 423 17.64 27.78 -2.83
CA ARG A 423 19.08 27.93 -3.02
C ARG A 423 19.84 26.59 -2.90
N TYR A 424 19.40 25.70 -2.00
CA TYR A 424 20.19 24.53 -1.62
C TYR A 424 19.59 23.15 -1.95
N GLU A 425 18.28 23.00 -2.17
CA GLU A 425 17.65 21.72 -2.63
C GLU A 425 17.92 21.40 -4.12
N THR A 426 19.06 21.83 -4.66
CA THR A 426 19.37 21.78 -6.09
C THR A 426 20.19 20.55 -6.50
N LYS A 427 20.12 20.18 -7.79
CA LYS A 427 20.94 19.09 -8.38
C LYS A 427 22.44 19.26 -8.12
N LYS A 428 22.93 20.51 -7.99
CA LYS A 428 24.32 20.83 -7.62
C LYS A 428 24.70 20.22 -6.27
N TYR A 429 23.93 20.51 -5.23
CA TYR A 429 24.22 20.04 -3.87
C TYR A 429 23.86 18.57 -3.67
N LEU A 430 22.86 18.05 -4.38
CA LEU A 430 22.59 16.61 -4.42
C LEU A 430 23.77 15.83 -5.02
N ASN A 431 24.34 16.32 -6.12
CA ASN A 431 25.52 15.69 -6.74
C ASN A 431 26.77 15.82 -5.87
N LEU A 432 26.94 16.93 -5.14
CA LEU A 432 28.00 17.07 -4.13
C LEU A 432 27.85 15.99 -3.05
N TRP A 433 26.67 15.87 -2.44
CA TRP A 433 26.40 14.86 -1.43
C TRP A 433 26.59 13.42 -1.95
N LYS A 434 26.16 13.12 -3.18
CA LYS A 434 26.39 11.81 -3.80
C LYS A 434 27.87 11.51 -4.07
N LYS A 435 28.72 12.53 -4.26
CA LYS A 435 30.17 12.37 -4.51
C LYS A 435 31.01 12.35 -3.22
N THR A 436 30.72 13.21 -2.25
CA THR A 436 31.58 13.45 -1.08
C THR A 436 30.86 13.36 0.26
N ARG A 437 29.52 13.21 0.28
CA ARG A 437 28.68 13.26 1.48
C ARG A 437 28.89 14.51 2.36
N THR A 438 29.24 15.64 1.75
CA THR A 438 29.47 16.92 2.44
C THR A 438 28.58 18.04 1.93
N GLY A 439 28.52 19.14 2.69
CA GLY A 439 27.79 20.35 2.34
C GLY A 439 26.31 20.33 2.77
N PRO A 440 25.50 21.29 2.28
CA PRO A 440 24.16 21.60 2.79
C PRO A 440 23.23 20.39 2.97
N MET A 441 23.24 19.42 2.06
CA MET A 441 22.41 18.20 2.14
C MET A 441 22.59 17.39 3.44
N THR A 442 23.66 17.61 4.21
CA THR A 442 23.94 16.94 5.49
C THR A 442 23.23 17.54 6.71
N CYS A 443 22.66 18.75 6.61
CA CYS A 443 21.86 19.37 7.68
C CYS A 443 20.41 18.86 7.61
N PRO A 444 19.85 18.26 8.67
CA PRO A 444 18.43 17.90 8.70
C PRO A 444 17.53 19.14 8.60
N GLU A 445 16.66 19.20 7.61
CA GLU A 445 15.52 20.15 7.55
C GLU A 445 15.83 21.65 7.78
N SER A 446 17.08 22.10 7.61
CA SER A 446 17.53 23.46 8.01
C SER A 446 17.42 23.76 9.51
N PHE A 447 17.50 22.72 10.34
CA PHE A 447 17.56 22.80 11.80
C PHE A 447 19.00 23.05 12.26
N GLU A 448 19.26 24.25 12.78
CA GLU A 448 20.62 24.76 13.00
C GLU A 448 20.96 25.08 14.46
N GLY A 449 19.96 25.08 15.35
CA GLY A 449 20.14 25.37 16.76
C GLY A 449 18.99 24.84 17.61
N VAL A 450 19.29 24.47 18.85
CA VAL A 450 18.29 24.11 19.87
C VAL A 450 18.58 24.83 21.18
N ALA A 451 17.53 25.24 21.88
CA ALA A 451 17.62 25.75 23.23
C ALA A 451 16.57 25.10 24.13
N TYR A 452 16.94 24.85 25.37
CA TYR A 452 16.03 24.42 26.43
C TYR A 452 15.85 25.55 27.43
N TYR A 453 14.59 25.87 27.69
CA TYR A 453 14.16 27.00 28.51
C TYR A 453 13.28 26.53 29.66
N GLN A 454 13.57 27.03 30.87
CA GLN A 454 12.75 26.83 32.05
C GLN A 454 11.85 28.06 32.22
N SER A 455 10.55 27.89 31.99
CA SER A 455 9.56 28.94 32.23
C SER A 455 9.36 29.20 33.73
N LYS A 456 8.75 30.35 34.03
CA LYS A 456 8.27 30.72 35.37
C LYS A 456 7.24 29.75 35.98
N TYR A 457 6.75 28.77 35.22
CA TYR A 457 5.80 27.74 35.69
C TYR A 457 6.49 26.47 36.20
N THR A 458 7.82 26.35 36.07
CA THR A 458 8.59 25.24 36.67
C THR A 458 9.48 25.73 37.83
N ASN A 459 9.24 25.16 39.01
CA ASN A 459 9.96 25.48 40.25
C ASN A 459 11.19 24.58 40.51
N VAL A 460 11.49 23.62 39.62
CA VAL A 460 12.65 22.73 39.73
C VAL A 460 13.76 23.26 38.81
N THR A 461 14.88 23.68 39.40
CA THR A 461 16.04 24.18 38.67
C THR A 461 16.56 23.15 37.67
N ASP A 462 16.84 23.60 36.45
CA ASP A 462 17.43 22.79 35.38
C ASP A 462 16.54 21.61 34.92
N TRP A 463 15.22 21.81 35.03
CA TRP A 463 14.19 20.99 34.38
C TRP A 463 13.39 21.88 33.41
N PRO A 464 13.77 21.99 32.12
CA PRO A 464 13.04 22.82 31.16
C PRO A 464 11.62 22.29 30.92
N ASP A 465 10.68 23.19 30.63
CA ASP A 465 9.32 22.87 30.16
C ASP A 465 9.11 23.27 28.70
N ILE A 466 10.03 24.07 28.15
CA ILE A 466 10.01 24.58 26.78
C ILE A 466 11.32 24.21 26.09
N GLU A 467 11.21 23.68 24.88
CA GLU A 467 12.30 23.54 23.91
C GLU A 467 12.06 24.56 22.79
N ILE A 468 13.12 25.12 22.21
CA ILE A 468 13.04 26.01 21.05
C ILE A 468 13.91 25.42 19.95
N PHE A 469 13.28 25.03 18.85
CA PHE A 469 14.00 24.70 17.61
C PHE A 469 14.22 25.95 16.78
N PHE A 470 15.47 26.20 16.40
CA PHE A 470 15.83 27.24 15.45
C PHE A 470 15.93 26.68 14.03
N ASN A 471 15.18 27.28 13.11
CA ASN A 471 15.15 26.88 11.71
C ASN A 471 15.35 28.10 10.79
N SER A 472 16.10 27.92 9.71
CA SER A 472 16.46 28.97 8.74
C SER A 472 15.99 28.69 7.30
N ASP A 473 14.95 27.86 7.13
CA ASP A 473 14.13 27.77 5.91
C ASP A 473 12.67 28.18 6.21
N ASN A 474 11.86 28.34 5.15
CA ASN A 474 10.44 28.62 5.25
C ASN A 474 9.66 27.36 5.71
N VAL A 475 9.71 27.02 7.01
CA VAL A 475 9.06 25.82 7.60
C VAL A 475 7.57 25.69 7.20
N ALA A 476 6.86 26.80 7.09
CA ALA A 476 5.47 26.83 6.65
C ALA A 476 5.24 26.20 5.26
N ARG A 477 6.27 26.12 4.39
CA ARG A 477 6.30 25.35 3.14
C ARG A 477 5.93 23.87 3.33
N ILE A 478 6.36 23.26 4.43
CA ILE A 478 6.06 21.86 4.80
C ILE A 478 4.58 21.72 5.21
N LEU A 479 4.03 22.76 5.83
CA LEU A 479 2.63 22.80 6.29
C LEU A 479 1.63 23.21 5.19
N LYS A 480 2.07 23.94 4.14
CA LYS A 480 1.25 24.39 2.98
C LYS A 480 0.27 23.32 2.45
N PRO A 481 0.58 22.01 2.33
CA PRO A 481 -0.38 21.01 1.85
C PRO A 481 -1.60 20.84 2.78
N PHE A 482 -1.40 20.88 4.10
CA PHE A 482 -2.38 20.53 5.12
C PHE A 482 -3.19 21.74 5.63
N ILE A 483 -2.63 22.95 5.51
CA ILE A 483 -3.29 24.21 5.90
C ILE A 483 -4.48 24.52 4.96
N ASP A 484 -5.56 25.06 5.52
CA ASP A 484 -6.74 25.51 4.77
C ASP A 484 -6.45 26.68 3.82
N ARG A 485 -7.10 26.70 2.65
CA ARG A 485 -6.72 27.60 1.53
C ARG A 485 -6.75 29.09 1.90
N ILE A 486 -7.69 29.49 2.76
CA ILE A 486 -7.87 30.87 3.23
C ILE A 486 -6.68 31.34 4.09
N LEU A 487 -5.99 30.43 4.77
CA LEU A 487 -4.86 30.75 5.65
C LEU A 487 -3.51 30.74 4.94
N ARG A 488 -3.47 30.44 3.63
CA ARG A 488 -2.23 30.41 2.83
C ARG A 488 -1.78 31.78 2.34
N PHE A 489 -2.66 32.79 2.32
CA PHE A 489 -2.41 34.10 1.72
C PHE A 489 -1.27 34.91 2.35
N GLY A 490 -0.84 34.55 3.56
CA GLY A 490 0.26 35.24 4.25
C GLY A 490 1.47 34.37 4.57
N ILE A 491 1.56 33.16 4.03
CA ILE A 491 2.78 32.36 4.11
C ILE A 491 3.81 32.95 3.12
N PRO A 492 5.07 33.20 3.52
CA PRO A 492 6.11 33.68 2.61
C PRO A 492 6.25 32.83 1.33
N ALA A 493 6.59 33.52 0.25
CA ALA A 493 7.05 32.88 -0.99
C ALA A 493 8.39 32.16 -0.74
N ASP A 494 8.63 31.05 -1.44
CA ASP A 494 9.73 30.13 -1.11
C ASP A 494 11.11 30.68 -1.49
N GLU A 495 11.18 31.77 -2.26
CA GLU A 495 12.39 32.51 -2.62
C GLU A 495 12.81 33.55 -1.57
N LYS A 496 12.06 33.72 -0.47
CA LYS A 496 12.39 34.65 0.61
C LYS A 496 13.27 34.01 1.66
N ASP A 497 14.30 34.73 2.09
CA ASP A 497 15.09 34.37 3.27
C ASP A 497 14.26 34.64 4.54
N VAL A 498 14.03 33.58 5.32
CA VAL A 498 13.13 33.55 6.48
C VAL A 498 13.77 32.70 7.57
N ILE A 499 13.59 33.09 8.83
CA ILE A 499 13.90 32.28 10.01
C ILE A 499 12.65 32.04 10.85
N SER A 500 12.62 30.97 11.62
CA SER A 500 11.60 30.70 12.63
C SER A 500 12.23 30.17 13.92
N PHE A 501 11.69 30.62 15.05
CA PHE A 501 11.93 30.03 16.36
C PHE A 501 10.66 29.28 16.73
N LEU A 502 10.75 27.98 17.00
CA LEU A 502 9.59 27.11 17.21
C LEU A 502 9.56 26.64 18.67
N PRO A 503 8.75 27.25 19.55
CA PRO A 503 8.52 26.76 20.91
C PRO A 503 7.82 25.41 20.91
N ILE A 504 8.32 24.49 21.73
CA ILE A 504 7.86 23.11 21.88
C ILE A 504 7.55 22.86 23.35
N LEU A 505 6.32 22.45 23.66
CA LEU A 505 5.88 22.11 25.01
C LEU A 505 6.35 20.71 25.39
N LEU A 506 7.32 20.61 26.30
CA LEU A 506 7.96 19.36 26.72
C LEU A 506 7.14 18.56 27.74
N ARG A 507 6.43 19.26 28.64
CA ARG A 507 5.73 18.64 29.78
C ARG A 507 4.22 18.98 29.80
N PRO A 508 3.46 18.58 28.77
CA PRO A 508 2.03 18.86 28.68
C PRO A 508 1.22 18.17 29.79
N LYS A 509 0.16 18.82 30.24
CA LYS A 509 -0.86 18.29 31.16
C LYS A 509 -2.07 17.70 30.43
N SER A 510 -2.32 18.10 29.18
CA SER A 510 -3.31 17.46 28.30
C SER A 510 -3.05 15.95 28.16
N ARG A 511 -4.12 15.13 28.13
CA ARG A 511 -4.02 13.67 27.96
C ARG A 511 -5.00 13.19 26.90
N GLY A 512 -4.47 12.56 25.86
CA GLY A 512 -5.23 11.94 24.79
C GLY A 512 -5.45 10.45 24.99
N PHE A 513 -5.97 9.81 23.95
CA PHE A 513 -6.12 8.36 23.84
C PHE A 513 -5.91 7.85 22.42
N VAL A 514 -5.73 6.54 22.31
CA VAL A 514 -5.76 5.75 21.08
C VAL A 514 -6.83 4.66 21.25
N SER A 515 -7.73 4.50 20.29
CA SER A 515 -8.78 3.47 20.30
C SER A 515 -8.90 2.78 18.94
N LEU A 516 -9.67 1.69 18.88
CA LEU A 516 -10.04 1.06 17.61
C LEU A 516 -11.01 1.94 16.83
N MET A 517 -10.85 1.99 15.50
CA MET A 517 -11.86 2.49 14.58
C MET A 517 -12.80 1.37 14.12
N SER A 518 -12.28 0.14 14.02
CA SER A 518 -13.02 -1.07 13.68
C SER A 518 -12.24 -2.32 14.13
N LYS A 519 -12.79 -3.51 13.83
CA LYS A 519 -12.10 -4.82 13.90
C LYS A 519 -10.98 -5.02 12.86
N ASN A 520 -10.85 -4.15 11.86
CA ASN A 520 -9.89 -4.33 10.76
C ASN A 520 -8.48 -3.85 11.19
N PRO A 521 -7.44 -4.72 11.16
CA PRO A 521 -6.07 -4.32 11.48
C PRO A 521 -5.44 -3.32 10.50
N HIS A 522 -6.01 -3.17 9.29
CA HIS A 522 -5.55 -2.19 8.30
C HIS A 522 -6.14 -0.79 8.50
N ASP A 523 -7.25 -0.67 9.23
CA ASP A 523 -7.87 0.64 9.49
C ASP A 523 -6.97 1.46 10.43
N PRO A 524 -6.88 2.79 10.24
CA PRO A 524 -6.12 3.64 11.16
C PRO A 524 -6.80 3.63 12.54
N PRO A 525 -6.05 3.54 13.64
CA PRO A 525 -6.64 3.68 14.97
C PRO A 525 -7.19 5.10 15.15
N ILE A 526 -8.21 5.24 15.99
CA ILE A 526 -8.68 6.54 16.46
C ILE A 526 -7.56 7.13 17.31
N ILE A 527 -6.92 8.21 16.84
CA ILE A 527 -5.87 8.95 17.57
C ILE A 527 -6.43 10.30 17.95
N ASP A 528 -6.62 10.56 19.25
CA ASP A 528 -7.00 11.88 19.75
C ASP A 528 -6.03 12.32 20.85
N PRO A 529 -5.05 13.19 20.56
CA PRO A 529 -4.08 13.67 21.55
C PRO A 529 -4.67 14.70 22.53
N LYS A 530 -5.86 15.26 22.24
CA LYS A 530 -6.50 16.33 23.03
C LYS A 530 -5.57 17.50 23.35
N TYR A 531 -4.77 17.93 22.37
CA TYR A 531 -3.79 19.00 22.56
C TYR A 531 -4.45 20.26 23.12
N LEU A 532 -3.82 20.87 24.13
CA LEU A 532 -4.26 22.12 24.78
C LEU A 532 -5.67 22.05 25.41
N SER A 533 -6.14 20.83 25.73
CA SER A 533 -7.33 20.63 26.56
C SER A 533 -7.11 21.07 28.01
N HIS A 534 -5.86 21.04 28.50
CA HIS A 534 -5.48 21.63 29.78
C HIS A 534 -5.04 23.10 29.61
N PRO A 535 -5.57 24.07 30.39
CA PRO A 535 -5.29 25.49 30.19
C PRO A 535 -3.82 25.88 30.40
N ASP A 536 -3.13 25.25 31.35
CA ASP A 536 -1.71 25.52 31.65
C ASP A 536 -0.80 25.31 30.44
N ASP A 537 -1.13 24.35 29.55
CA ASP A 537 -0.33 24.03 28.35
C ASP A 537 -0.27 25.26 27.42
N VAL A 538 -1.38 26.01 27.35
CA VAL A 538 -1.47 27.28 26.61
C VAL A 538 -0.61 28.37 27.29
N GLN A 539 -0.58 28.42 28.63
CA GLN A 539 0.17 29.42 29.38
C GLN A 539 1.70 29.22 29.27
N VAL A 540 2.16 27.96 29.33
CA VAL A 540 3.58 27.62 29.11
C VAL A 540 4.00 27.96 27.68
N LEU A 541 3.20 27.60 26.67
CA LEU A 541 3.48 27.99 25.28
C LEU A 541 3.52 29.51 25.07
N ILE A 542 2.65 30.29 25.69
CA ILE A 542 2.69 31.76 25.62
C ILE A 542 4.02 32.32 26.17
N GLU A 543 4.55 31.77 27.26
CA GLU A 543 5.87 32.21 27.76
C GLU A 543 7.02 31.78 26.82
N GLY A 544 6.92 30.62 26.18
CA GLY A 544 7.86 30.19 25.13
C GLY A 544 7.85 31.11 23.90
N ILE A 545 6.66 31.55 23.48
CA ILE A 545 6.48 32.50 22.37
C ILE A 545 7.05 33.87 22.72
N LYS A 546 6.82 34.34 23.96
CA LYS A 546 7.45 35.57 24.48
C LYS A 546 8.97 35.47 24.50
N PHE A 547 9.54 34.31 24.86
CA PHE A 547 10.99 34.13 24.84
C PHE A 547 11.56 34.07 23.41
N ALA A 548 10.93 33.29 22.53
CA ALA A 548 11.26 33.24 21.10
C ALA A 548 11.24 34.65 20.45
N SER A 549 10.25 35.47 20.80
CA SER A 549 10.14 36.87 20.35
C SER A 549 11.21 37.80 20.94
N ARG A 550 11.85 37.45 22.07
CA ARG A 550 13.02 38.20 22.56
C ARG A 550 14.29 37.85 21.76
N LEU A 551 14.41 36.62 21.26
CA LEU A 551 15.56 36.20 20.45
C LEU A 551 15.65 36.97 19.13
N SER A 552 14.53 37.18 18.42
CA SER A 552 14.51 37.97 17.16
C SER A 552 14.97 39.43 17.33
N GLU A 553 14.87 39.98 18.54
CA GLU A 553 15.20 41.36 18.89
C GLU A 553 16.63 41.56 19.43
N THR A 554 17.39 40.48 19.64
CA THR A 554 18.83 40.54 19.98
C THR A 554 19.66 41.19 18.87
N LYS A 555 20.83 41.76 19.21
CA LYS A 555 21.76 42.35 18.24
C LYS A 555 22.26 41.29 17.26
N ALA A 556 22.53 40.07 17.77
CA ALA A 556 22.87 38.87 17.01
C ALA A 556 21.93 38.62 15.82
N PHE A 557 20.63 38.87 15.97
CA PHE A 557 19.66 38.74 14.89
C PHE A 557 19.38 40.05 14.14
N LYS A 558 19.33 41.20 14.83
CA LYS A 558 19.04 42.51 14.21
C LYS A 558 20.08 42.93 13.16
N GLN A 559 21.33 42.49 13.26
CA GLN A 559 22.33 42.70 12.21
C GLN A 559 21.94 42.07 10.84
N TYR A 560 21.07 41.05 10.83
CA TYR A 560 20.52 40.44 9.62
C TYR A 560 19.17 41.06 9.20
N GLY A 561 18.80 42.20 9.79
CA GLY A 561 17.56 42.93 9.47
C GLY A 561 16.28 42.19 9.88
N THR A 562 16.32 41.44 10.99
CA THR A 562 15.15 40.64 11.45
C THR A 562 13.91 41.49 11.64
N SER A 563 12.86 41.14 10.89
CA SER A 563 11.54 41.77 10.94
C SER A 563 10.45 40.72 10.84
N LEU A 564 9.39 40.86 11.63
CA LEU A 564 8.27 39.91 11.66
C LEU A 564 7.55 39.90 10.30
N VAL A 565 7.10 38.73 9.84
CA VAL A 565 6.38 38.58 8.57
C VAL A 565 4.99 39.22 8.67
N ASN A 566 4.90 40.50 8.29
CA ASN A 566 3.63 41.21 8.13
C ASN A 566 2.83 40.66 6.94
N GLY A 567 1.84 39.83 7.23
CA GLY A 567 0.88 39.29 6.26
C GLY A 567 0.24 37.95 6.64
N GLY A 568 0.92 37.13 7.45
CA GLY A 568 0.52 35.74 7.78
C GLY A 568 -0.08 35.49 9.15
N LEU A 569 -0.19 36.53 9.98
CA LEU A 569 -0.77 36.41 11.30
C LEU A 569 -2.30 36.40 11.15
N VAL A 570 -2.90 35.31 11.62
CA VAL A 570 -4.27 34.90 11.27
C VAL A 570 -5.24 36.06 11.41
N SER A 571 -6.02 36.35 10.36
CA SER A 571 -6.94 37.50 10.32
C SER A 571 -7.93 37.53 11.50
N GLN A 572 -8.26 36.36 12.03
CA GLN A 572 -9.09 36.14 13.22
C GLN A 572 -8.48 36.71 14.51
N CYS A 573 -7.15 36.82 14.61
CA CYS A 573 -6.42 37.31 15.78
C CYS A 573 -6.08 38.81 15.74
N ILE A 574 -6.30 39.50 14.61
CA ILE A 574 -6.02 40.93 14.43
C ILE A 574 -6.89 41.81 15.37
N LEU A 575 -7.99 41.26 15.89
CA LEU A 575 -8.84 41.89 16.90
C LEU A 575 -8.18 42.03 18.29
N HIS A 576 -7.03 41.41 18.52
CA HIS A 576 -6.24 41.58 19.74
C HIS A 576 -4.99 42.42 19.47
N PRO A 577 -4.60 43.35 20.37
CA PRO A 577 -3.38 44.14 20.17
C PRO A 577 -2.15 43.25 20.07
N LEU A 578 -1.26 43.55 19.11
CA LEU A 578 -0.06 42.76 18.86
C LEU A 578 0.79 42.60 20.13
N ASN A 579 1.39 41.41 20.28
CA ASN A 579 2.28 41.03 21.38
C ASN A 579 1.62 40.96 22.78
N THR A 580 0.28 40.96 22.88
CA THR A 580 -0.46 40.69 24.13
C THR A 580 -0.66 39.19 24.39
N ASP A 581 -0.98 38.83 25.64
CA ASP A 581 -1.30 37.45 26.02
C ASP A 581 -2.58 36.96 25.33
N GLU A 582 -3.58 37.82 25.15
CA GLU A 582 -4.80 37.56 24.38
C GLU A 582 -4.48 37.22 22.92
N TYR A 583 -3.57 38.00 22.32
CA TYR A 583 -3.10 37.79 20.95
C TYR A 583 -2.33 36.48 20.80
N TYR A 584 -1.35 36.19 21.67
CA TYR A 584 -0.63 34.92 21.65
C TYR A 584 -1.55 33.72 21.95
N LYS A 585 -2.52 33.86 22.87
CA LYS A 585 -3.56 32.86 23.16
C LYS A 585 -4.48 32.59 21.97
N CYS A 586 -4.74 33.60 21.13
CA CYS A 586 -5.41 33.40 19.86
C CYS A 586 -4.53 32.60 18.89
N LEU A 587 -3.27 33.00 18.67
CA LEU A 587 -2.36 32.29 17.78
C LEU A 587 -2.15 30.82 18.19
N VAL A 588 -1.93 30.54 19.48
CA VAL A 588 -1.73 29.18 20.02
C VAL A 588 -2.90 28.24 19.72
N LYS A 589 -4.12 28.75 19.57
CA LYS A 589 -5.29 27.95 19.17
C LYS A 589 -5.37 27.62 17.68
N ILE A 590 -4.55 28.25 16.84
CA ILE A 590 -4.66 28.16 15.39
C ILE A 590 -3.39 27.58 14.78
N VAL A 591 -2.24 28.16 15.12
CA VAL A 591 -0.91 27.88 14.53
C VAL A 591 -0.04 27.02 15.47
N THR A 592 -0.58 25.86 15.82
CA THR A 592 0.08 24.81 16.61
C THR A 592 0.00 23.46 15.91
N SER A 593 1.01 22.62 16.11
CA SER A 593 1.17 21.31 15.47
C SER A 593 1.75 20.25 16.42
N THR A 594 1.91 19.01 15.93
CA THR A 594 2.57 17.91 16.65
C THR A 594 4.09 18.03 16.54
N GLY A 595 4.81 17.83 17.64
CA GLY A 595 6.26 17.61 17.64
C GLY A 595 6.67 16.24 17.09
N TYR A 596 5.68 15.40 16.73
CA TYR A 596 5.82 14.01 16.33
C TYR A 596 6.51 13.12 17.40
N HIS A 597 6.35 13.42 18.69
CA HIS A 597 6.88 12.67 19.84
C HIS A 597 5.84 11.92 20.71
N PRO A 598 4.77 11.29 20.15
CA PRO A 598 3.75 10.63 20.96
C PRO A 598 4.27 9.42 21.73
N SER A 599 3.81 9.27 22.97
CA SER A 599 4.26 8.30 23.97
C SER A 599 3.13 7.76 24.87
N SER A 600 3.49 6.79 25.71
CA SER A 600 2.77 6.41 26.95
C SER A 600 1.37 5.78 26.84
N THR A 601 0.94 5.32 25.66
CA THR A 601 -0.35 4.62 25.43
C THR A 601 -0.43 3.19 25.96
N CYS A 602 0.72 2.59 26.28
CA CYS A 602 0.83 1.36 27.06
C CYS A 602 1.74 1.66 28.25
N LYS A 603 1.20 2.36 29.25
CA LYS A 603 1.96 2.96 30.33
C LYS A 603 2.60 1.89 31.24
N MET A 604 3.84 2.16 31.64
CA MET A 604 4.56 1.40 32.67
C MET A 604 4.13 1.87 34.07
N GLY A 605 3.89 0.93 35.00
CA GLY A 605 3.55 1.26 36.39
C GLY A 605 3.44 0.07 37.34
N PRO A 606 3.28 0.33 38.65
CA PRO A 606 3.02 -0.71 39.65
C PRO A 606 1.59 -1.27 39.55
N ARG A 607 1.38 -2.51 40.02
CA ARG A 607 0.11 -3.27 39.94
C ARG A 607 -1.15 -2.51 40.41
N ASN A 608 -1.02 -1.62 41.38
CA ASN A 608 -2.13 -0.86 41.95
C ASN A 608 -2.55 0.36 41.08
N ASN A 609 -1.84 0.62 39.99
CA ASN A 609 -2.18 1.66 39.03
C ASN A 609 -3.10 1.09 37.94
N SER A 610 -4.39 1.40 37.99
CA SER A 610 -5.40 0.92 37.03
C SER A 610 -5.20 1.40 35.58
N LEU A 611 -4.25 2.30 35.32
CA LEU A 611 -3.83 2.73 33.99
C LEU A 611 -2.44 2.20 33.59
N ALA A 612 -1.82 1.31 34.39
CA ALA A 612 -0.67 0.55 33.95
C ALA A 612 -1.09 -0.55 32.94
N VAL A 613 -0.21 -0.82 31.99
CA VAL A 613 -0.33 -1.87 30.97
C VAL A 613 0.87 -2.83 31.02
N VAL A 614 2.00 -2.37 31.58
CA VAL A 614 3.18 -3.19 31.86
C VAL A 614 3.82 -2.81 33.21
N ASP A 615 4.48 -3.77 33.84
CA ASP A 615 5.32 -3.60 35.03
C ASP A 615 6.65 -2.90 34.69
N HIS A 616 7.44 -2.63 35.72
CA HIS A 616 8.78 -2.02 35.61
C HIS A 616 9.81 -2.85 34.80
N ARG A 617 9.49 -4.09 34.42
CA ARG A 617 10.30 -4.96 33.55
C ARG A 617 9.74 -5.06 32.13
N LEU A 618 8.72 -4.25 31.81
CA LEU A 618 7.98 -4.20 30.55
C LEU A 618 7.17 -5.49 30.25
N ARG A 619 6.66 -6.15 31.30
CA ARG A 619 5.84 -7.37 31.23
C ARG A 619 4.46 -7.15 31.84
N HIS A 620 3.51 -8.05 31.56
CA HIS A 620 2.34 -8.22 32.42
C HIS A 620 2.51 -9.50 33.23
N GLU A 621 1.98 -9.56 34.45
CA GLU A 621 2.29 -10.69 35.36
C GLU A 621 1.33 -11.87 35.19
N ASP A 622 0.11 -11.62 34.70
CA ASP A 622 -0.85 -12.65 34.30
C ASP A 622 -0.57 -13.24 32.90
N TRP A 623 0.41 -12.71 32.15
CA TRP A 623 0.90 -13.32 30.90
C TRP A 623 2.42 -13.16 30.78
N CYS A 624 3.16 -14.13 31.33
CA CYS A 624 4.62 -14.05 31.37
C CYS A 624 5.23 -14.32 29.99
N MET A 625 5.78 -13.29 29.36
CA MET A 625 6.84 -13.49 28.37
C MET A 625 8.04 -14.17 29.07
N VAL A 626 8.51 -15.30 28.53
CA VAL A 626 9.53 -16.26 29.01
C VAL A 626 8.98 -17.55 29.67
N VAL A 627 8.88 -18.58 28.81
CA VAL A 627 9.41 -19.96 28.97
C VAL A 627 9.18 -20.70 30.30
N LYS A 628 8.52 -21.86 30.19
CA LYS A 628 8.74 -23.02 31.06
C LYS A 628 9.90 -23.87 30.49
N GLN A 629 11.00 -24.03 31.24
CA GLN A 629 12.19 -24.75 30.77
C GLN A 629 11.96 -26.27 30.83
N SER A 630 12.42 -27.00 29.81
CA SER A 630 12.50 -28.47 29.81
C SER A 630 13.78 -28.91 29.08
N ASP A 631 14.67 -29.61 29.79
CA ASP A 631 15.97 -30.00 29.28
C ASP A 631 15.92 -31.23 28.36
N THR A 632 16.82 -31.32 27.37
CA THR A 632 17.68 -32.51 27.11
C THR A 632 18.59 -32.30 25.89
N ASN A 633 19.71 -33.04 25.86
CA ASN A 633 20.80 -32.91 24.88
C ASN A 633 20.60 -33.79 23.63
N ASN A 634 21.09 -33.37 22.45
CA ASN A 634 22.18 -34.06 21.69
C ASN A 634 22.28 -33.74 20.16
N MET A 635 23.38 -33.07 19.78
CA MET A 635 24.39 -33.41 18.74
C MET A 635 24.07 -34.01 17.33
N ASN A 636 24.54 -33.28 16.29
CA ASN A 636 25.54 -33.64 15.24
C ASN A 636 25.25 -34.47 13.93
N ALA A 637 25.14 -33.73 12.80
CA ALA A 637 26.14 -33.64 11.67
C ALA A 637 26.22 -34.62 10.44
N PHE A 638 26.92 -34.11 9.38
CA PHE A 638 27.39 -34.69 8.07
C PHE A 638 26.38 -34.67 6.85
N LEU A 639 26.68 -34.45 5.54
CA LEU A 639 27.84 -34.35 4.58
C LEU A 639 28.04 -35.62 3.68
N VAL A 640 28.36 -35.66 2.35
CA VAL A 640 28.60 -34.71 1.20
C VAL A 640 28.55 -35.41 -0.21
N ILE A 641 28.73 -34.63 -1.33
CA ILE A 641 29.25 -34.97 -2.71
C ILE A 641 28.29 -34.78 -3.94
N THR A 642 28.90 -34.46 -5.10
CA THR A 642 28.41 -33.89 -6.39
C THR A 642 28.47 -34.89 -7.59
N PHE A 643 27.92 -34.57 -8.78
CA PHE A 643 28.63 -34.58 -10.12
C PHE A 643 27.74 -34.28 -11.38
N ILE A 644 27.92 -33.09 -11.98
CA ILE A 644 28.14 -32.70 -13.42
C ILE A 644 27.48 -33.45 -14.66
N PHE A 645 26.66 -32.68 -15.42
CA PHE A 645 26.54 -32.47 -16.91
C PHE A 645 25.83 -33.38 -17.97
N SER A 646 25.23 -32.64 -18.96
CA SER A 646 25.04 -32.87 -20.43
C SER A 646 24.05 -33.88 -21.05
N THR A 647 22.86 -33.37 -21.39
CA THR A 647 22.16 -33.37 -22.73
C THR A 647 22.41 -34.45 -23.81
N LEU A 648 21.33 -35.08 -24.31
CA LEU A 648 20.89 -35.01 -25.73
C LEU A 648 19.38 -35.30 -25.88
N ASP A 649 18.86 -35.40 -27.12
CA ASP A 649 17.46 -35.11 -27.51
C ASP A 649 16.64 -36.30 -28.10
N LEU A 650 15.31 -36.11 -28.15
CA LEU A 650 14.26 -36.82 -28.92
C LEU A 650 14.05 -38.35 -28.77
N ILE A 651 12.78 -38.75 -28.50
CA ILE A 651 11.97 -39.64 -29.38
C ILE A 651 10.46 -39.60 -28.99
N LEU A 652 9.61 -40.21 -29.83
CA LEU A 652 8.14 -40.14 -29.82
C LEU A 652 7.45 -40.84 -28.64
N SER A 653 6.21 -40.41 -28.35
CA SER A 653 5.24 -40.99 -27.41
C SER A 653 5.69 -40.86 -25.94
N SER A 654 4.88 -40.34 -25.02
CA SER A 654 3.48 -40.68 -24.83
C SER A 654 2.70 -39.57 -24.10
N CYS A 655 1.55 -39.91 -23.53
CA CYS A 655 1.01 -39.23 -22.34
C CYS A 655 2.10 -39.14 -21.24
N LEU A 656 2.04 -38.13 -20.36
CA LEU A 656 2.81 -38.13 -19.10
C LEU A 656 2.20 -39.12 -18.10
N ASP A 657 2.05 -40.38 -18.51
CA ASP A 657 1.06 -41.30 -17.95
C ASP A 657 1.48 -41.86 -16.60
N ASN A 658 0.66 -41.60 -15.57
CA ASN A 658 1.01 -41.79 -14.15
C ASN A 658 2.26 -41.00 -13.69
N ASP A 659 2.77 -40.08 -14.50
CA ASP A 659 3.94 -39.28 -14.15
C ASP A 659 3.59 -38.29 -13.02
N VAL A 660 4.51 -38.15 -12.06
CA VAL A 660 4.22 -37.54 -10.75
C VAL A 660 4.84 -36.14 -10.64
N PHE A 661 3.99 -35.16 -10.37
CA PHE A 661 4.35 -33.74 -10.22
C PHE A 661 4.09 -33.26 -8.79
N ASP A 662 4.75 -32.20 -8.36
CA ASP A 662 4.40 -31.54 -7.10
C ASP A 662 3.08 -30.78 -7.21
N TYR A 663 2.87 -30.11 -8.33
CA TYR A 663 1.70 -29.30 -8.61
C TYR A 663 1.26 -29.46 -10.08
N ILE A 664 -0.04 -29.61 -10.30
CA ILE A 664 -0.65 -29.57 -11.64
C ILE A 664 -1.52 -28.32 -11.74
N ILE A 665 -1.34 -27.53 -12.79
CA ILE A 665 -2.15 -26.36 -13.12
C ILE A 665 -2.95 -26.65 -14.40
N VAL A 666 -4.27 -26.49 -14.33
CA VAL A 666 -5.20 -26.71 -15.44
C VAL A 666 -5.64 -25.37 -16.03
N GLY A 667 -5.27 -25.10 -17.29
CA GLY A 667 -5.50 -23.83 -17.95
C GLY A 667 -4.37 -22.83 -17.69
N SER A 668 -3.82 -22.27 -18.76
CA SER A 668 -2.71 -21.30 -18.73
C SER A 668 -3.17 -19.84 -18.83
N GLY A 669 -4.46 -19.59 -18.53
CA GLY A 669 -5.11 -18.29 -18.66
C GLY A 669 -4.47 -17.17 -17.83
N SER A 670 -5.12 -16.01 -17.82
CA SER A 670 -4.60 -14.77 -17.21
C SER A 670 -4.04 -14.96 -15.80
N SER A 671 -4.60 -15.89 -15.02
CA SER A 671 -4.10 -16.32 -13.71
C SER A 671 -3.13 -17.52 -13.78
N GLY A 672 -3.52 -18.65 -14.37
CA GLY A 672 -2.79 -19.92 -14.32
C GLY A 672 -1.36 -19.87 -14.88
N GLY A 673 -1.11 -19.03 -15.89
CA GLY A 673 0.24 -18.79 -16.39
C GLY A 673 1.16 -18.13 -15.35
N VAL A 674 0.63 -17.23 -14.51
CA VAL A 674 1.35 -16.65 -13.37
C VAL A 674 1.68 -17.72 -12.34
N VAL A 675 0.69 -18.56 -11.99
CA VAL A 675 0.85 -19.62 -10.99
C VAL A 675 1.98 -20.57 -11.36
N ALA A 676 2.01 -21.06 -12.61
CA ALA A 676 3.08 -21.94 -13.10
C ALA A 676 4.46 -21.24 -13.13
N THR A 677 4.51 -19.97 -13.55
CA THR A 677 5.75 -19.16 -13.55
C THR A 677 6.29 -18.97 -12.14
N ARG A 678 5.45 -18.81 -11.11
CA ARG A 678 5.90 -18.61 -9.73
C ARG A 678 6.25 -19.91 -9.01
N LEU A 679 5.47 -20.99 -9.17
CA LEU A 679 5.77 -22.27 -8.52
C LEU A 679 7.10 -22.88 -9.00
N SER A 680 7.47 -22.64 -10.26
CA SER A 680 8.75 -23.07 -10.82
C SER A 680 9.95 -22.19 -10.39
N GLU A 681 9.76 -21.10 -9.63
CA GLU A 681 10.87 -20.34 -9.03
C GLU A 681 11.60 -21.16 -7.95
N ASN A 682 10.92 -22.14 -7.33
CA ASN A 682 11.56 -23.14 -6.50
C ASN A 682 12.09 -24.30 -7.38
N ALA A 683 13.40 -24.35 -7.59
CA ALA A 683 14.07 -25.40 -8.35
C ALA A 683 13.79 -26.83 -7.84
N ASN A 684 13.40 -26.98 -6.57
CA ASN A 684 13.06 -28.27 -5.95
C ASN A 684 11.59 -28.69 -6.15
N SER A 685 10.77 -27.92 -6.87
CA SER A 685 9.36 -28.24 -7.16
C SER A 685 9.16 -28.57 -8.63
N ARG A 686 8.64 -29.76 -8.93
CA ARG A 686 8.31 -30.20 -10.30
C ARG A 686 6.88 -29.78 -10.67
N VAL A 687 6.73 -28.91 -11.65
CA VAL A 687 5.46 -28.25 -11.98
C VAL A 687 4.97 -28.69 -13.37
N LEU A 688 3.68 -29.04 -13.49
CA LEU A 688 3.01 -29.29 -14.76
C LEU A 688 1.93 -28.23 -15.01
N LEU A 689 1.94 -27.62 -16.19
CA LEU A 689 0.88 -26.75 -16.71
C LEU A 689 0.25 -27.40 -17.95
N ILE A 690 -1.08 -27.52 -17.97
CA ILE A 690 -1.83 -28.13 -19.08
C ILE A 690 -2.75 -27.08 -19.71
N GLU A 691 -2.69 -26.92 -21.03
CA GLU A 691 -3.46 -25.97 -21.83
C GLU A 691 -4.13 -26.66 -23.02
N ALA A 692 -5.41 -26.36 -23.25
CA ALA A 692 -6.20 -26.91 -24.36
C ALA A 692 -5.83 -26.27 -25.71
N GLY A 693 -5.36 -25.02 -25.70
CA GLY A 693 -4.86 -24.29 -26.86
C GLY A 693 -3.39 -24.52 -27.21
N GLY A 694 -2.94 -23.82 -28.27
CA GLY A 694 -1.55 -23.73 -28.70
C GLY A 694 -0.85 -22.44 -28.22
N GLU A 695 0.22 -22.02 -28.90
CA GLU A 695 0.75 -20.66 -28.75
C GLU A 695 -0.21 -19.63 -29.40
N PRO A 696 -0.24 -18.35 -28.94
CA PRO A 696 -1.07 -17.31 -29.55
C PRO A 696 -0.68 -17.00 -31.01
N LEU A 697 -1.68 -16.74 -31.86
CA LEU A 697 -1.46 -16.33 -33.25
C LEU A 697 -0.74 -14.97 -33.30
N ALA A 698 0.24 -14.83 -34.19
CA ALA A 698 1.05 -13.60 -34.31
C ALA A 698 0.23 -12.33 -34.64
N ILE A 699 -0.97 -12.47 -35.23
CA ILE A 699 -1.90 -11.35 -35.44
C ILE A 699 -2.37 -10.69 -34.13
N SER A 700 -2.43 -11.47 -33.04
CA SER A 700 -2.82 -10.97 -31.71
C SER A 700 -1.78 -10.05 -31.07
N GLU A 701 -0.50 -10.13 -31.48
CA GLU A 701 0.57 -9.28 -30.93
C GLU A 701 0.47 -7.80 -31.36
N ILE A 702 -0.24 -7.52 -32.48
CA ILE A 702 -0.36 -6.20 -33.09
C ILE A 702 -1.58 -5.49 -32.50
N PRO A 703 -1.42 -4.47 -31.62
CA PRO A 703 -2.53 -3.98 -30.80
C PRO A 703 -3.79 -3.62 -31.60
N LEU A 704 -3.64 -2.81 -32.65
CA LEU A 704 -4.74 -2.30 -33.49
C LEU A 704 -5.62 -3.39 -34.09
N ILE A 705 -5.02 -4.41 -34.70
CA ILE A 705 -5.73 -5.42 -35.51
C ILE A 705 -5.91 -6.74 -34.78
N SER A 706 -5.60 -6.77 -33.47
CA SER A 706 -5.69 -7.96 -32.63
C SER A 706 -7.10 -8.53 -32.50
N PHE A 707 -8.15 -7.71 -32.69
CA PHE A 707 -9.54 -8.15 -32.76
C PHE A 707 -9.78 -9.26 -33.81
N LYS A 708 -8.97 -9.29 -34.87
CA LYS A 708 -9.02 -10.30 -35.95
C LYS A 708 -8.58 -11.71 -35.51
N ALA A 709 -8.17 -11.88 -34.25
CA ALA A 709 -7.94 -13.19 -33.63
C ALA A 709 -9.23 -13.81 -33.03
N GLN A 710 -10.29 -13.03 -32.77
CA GLN A 710 -11.58 -13.56 -32.35
C GLN A 710 -12.21 -14.41 -33.47
N GLY A 711 -12.96 -15.45 -33.13
CA GLY A 711 -13.49 -16.40 -34.11
C GLY A 711 -12.50 -17.48 -34.57
N SER A 712 -11.19 -17.28 -34.38
CA SER A 712 -10.14 -18.19 -34.87
C SER A 712 -9.90 -19.41 -33.94
N GLU A 713 -8.93 -20.26 -34.30
CA GLU A 713 -8.56 -21.44 -33.50
C GLU A 713 -8.12 -21.13 -32.07
N MET A 714 -7.65 -19.91 -31.77
CA MET A 714 -7.31 -19.45 -30.42
C MET A 714 -8.48 -18.86 -29.62
N ASP A 715 -9.71 -18.97 -30.13
CA ASP A 715 -10.95 -18.65 -29.43
C ASP A 715 -11.71 -19.93 -29.07
N TRP A 716 -12.53 -19.90 -28.02
CA TRP A 716 -13.50 -20.95 -27.70
C TRP A 716 -14.82 -20.81 -28.47
N ASN A 717 -15.13 -19.62 -29.00
CA ASN A 717 -16.33 -19.35 -29.81
C ASN A 717 -17.66 -19.74 -29.12
N TYR A 718 -17.77 -19.48 -27.81
CA TYR A 718 -19.01 -19.68 -27.07
C TYR A 718 -20.08 -18.66 -27.47
N PHE A 719 -21.35 -19.00 -27.19
CA PHE A 719 -22.51 -18.13 -27.33
C PHE A 719 -23.41 -18.24 -26.10
N THR A 720 -24.19 -17.21 -25.80
CA THR A 720 -25.24 -17.29 -24.79
C THR A 720 -26.46 -18.09 -25.28
N GLU A 721 -27.33 -18.49 -24.36
CA GLU A 721 -28.73 -18.74 -24.70
C GLU A 721 -29.48 -17.43 -25.07
N PRO A 722 -30.67 -17.48 -25.68
CA PRO A 722 -31.37 -16.29 -26.16
C PRO A 722 -31.73 -15.31 -25.02
N GLN A 723 -31.35 -14.06 -25.17
CA GLN A 723 -31.50 -13.02 -24.14
C GLN A 723 -32.86 -12.32 -24.22
N LYS A 724 -33.69 -12.50 -23.19
CA LYS A 724 -35.10 -12.07 -23.16
C LYS A 724 -35.32 -10.56 -22.93
N HIS A 725 -34.35 -9.86 -22.35
CA HIS A 725 -34.57 -8.53 -21.77
C HIS A 725 -33.66 -7.42 -22.30
N CYS A 726 -32.61 -7.78 -23.05
CA CYS A 726 -31.58 -6.88 -23.57
C CYS A 726 -31.02 -7.42 -24.90
N CYS A 727 -30.10 -6.67 -25.52
CA CYS A 727 -29.26 -7.14 -26.63
C CYS A 727 -30.03 -7.62 -27.87
N LYS A 728 -31.20 -7.02 -28.15
CA LYS A 728 -32.11 -7.44 -29.22
C LYS A 728 -31.52 -7.35 -30.64
N VAL A 729 -30.45 -6.58 -30.83
CA VAL A 729 -29.77 -6.43 -32.13
C VAL A 729 -29.05 -7.69 -32.63
N TYR A 730 -28.78 -8.67 -31.77
CA TYR A 730 -28.08 -9.90 -32.14
C TYR A 730 -29.01 -10.94 -32.76
N LYS A 731 -28.52 -11.60 -33.81
CA LYS A 731 -29.19 -12.71 -34.51
C LYS A 731 -29.69 -13.77 -33.53
N GLY A 732 -31.00 -13.99 -33.49
CA GLY A 732 -31.62 -14.97 -32.59
C GLY A 732 -31.41 -14.67 -31.10
N GLN A 733 -31.08 -13.43 -30.74
CA GLN A 733 -30.81 -12.96 -29.37
C GLN A 733 -29.66 -13.72 -28.66
N LYS A 734 -28.78 -14.40 -29.41
CA LYS A 734 -27.59 -15.07 -28.88
C LYS A 734 -26.35 -14.18 -29.04
N ILE A 735 -25.71 -13.85 -27.92
CA ILE A 735 -24.52 -13.00 -27.88
C ILE A 735 -23.27 -13.90 -28.00
N PRO A 736 -22.28 -13.58 -28.85
CA PRO A 736 -20.98 -14.26 -28.83
C PRO A 736 -20.25 -14.01 -27.50
N MET A 737 -19.41 -14.96 -27.08
CA MET A 737 -18.69 -14.94 -25.80
C MET A 737 -17.23 -15.39 -26.01
N SER A 738 -16.46 -14.61 -26.77
CA SER A 738 -15.07 -14.92 -27.12
C SER A 738 -14.16 -15.08 -25.90
N ARG A 739 -13.53 -16.25 -25.75
CA ARG A 739 -12.61 -16.60 -24.65
C ARG A 739 -11.33 -17.22 -25.23
N GLY A 740 -10.16 -16.85 -24.69
CA GLY A 740 -8.89 -17.32 -25.25
C GLY A 740 -8.61 -18.79 -24.99
N LYS A 741 -8.38 -19.56 -26.05
CA LYS A 741 -7.96 -20.97 -26.10
C LYS A 741 -6.52 -21.07 -26.66
N ALA A 742 -5.57 -20.51 -25.92
CA ALA A 742 -4.13 -20.48 -26.23
C ALA A 742 -3.33 -20.16 -24.96
N LEU A 743 -2.00 -20.26 -25.00
CA LEU A 743 -1.15 -19.88 -23.87
C LEU A 743 -1.43 -18.42 -23.42
N GLY A 744 -1.68 -18.23 -22.13
CA GLY A 744 -2.10 -16.95 -21.55
C GLY A 744 -3.61 -16.68 -21.63
N GLY A 745 -4.39 -17.56 -22.28
CA GLY A 745 -5.83 -17.47 -22.44
C GLY A 745 -6.30 -16.11 -22.96
N THR A 746 -7.36 -15.56 -22.36
CA THR A 746 -7.96 -14.27 -22.78
C THR A 746 -6.99 -13.08 -22.72
N SER A 747 -5.90 -13.10 -21.93
CA SER A 747 -4.87 -12.05 -21.99
C SER A 747 -4.14 -11.98 -23.36
N SER A 748 -4.15 -13.08 -24.11
CA SER A 748 -3.64 -13.15 -25.47
C SER A 748 -4.69 -12.80 -26.54
N LEU A 749 -5.95 -12.57 -26.17
CA LEU A 749 -7.07 -12.31 -27.10
C LEU A 749 -7.79 -10.95 -26.88
N ASN A 750 -7.72 -10.37 -25.67
CA ASN A 750 -8.42 -9.14 -25.27
C ASN A 750 -7.84 -7.86 -25.92
N TYR A 751 -8.46 -6.72 -25.61
CA TYR A 751 -8.07 -5.39 -26.12
C TYR A 751 -6.93 -4.69 -25.35
N MET A 752 -6.18 -5.41 -24.51
CA MET A 752 -5.03 -4.91 -23.72
C MET A 752 -5.32 -3.75 -22.74
N THR A 753 -6.54 -3.23 -22.61
CA THR A 753 -6.87 -2.19 -21.62
C THR A 753 -6.45 -2.59 -20.21
N TYR A 754 -5.71 -1.70 -19.54
CA TYR A 754 -5.32 -1.88 -18.15
C TYR A 754 -6.21 -1.02 -17.25
N THR A 755 -7.11 -1.69 -16.55
CA THR A 755 -7.90 -1.10 -15.48
C THR A 755 -8.03 -2.08 -14.31
N ARG A 756 -8.09 -1.55 -13.09
CA ARG A 756 -8.27 -2.28 -11.83
C ARG A 756 -9.68 -2.07 -11.31
N GLY A 757 -10.21 -3.05 -10.57
CA GLY A 757 -11.50 -2.91 -9.88
C GLY A 757 -11.49 -1.74 -8.91
N ASN A 758 -12.66 -1.14 -8.67
CA ASN A 758 -12.79 -0.09 -7.68
C ASN A 758 -12.46 -0.63 -6.29
N LYS A 759 -11.85 0.21 -5.46
CA LYS A 759 -11.57 -0.08 -4.06
C LYS A 759 -12.78 -0.67 -3.31
N MET A 760 -13.98 -0.14 -3.56
CA MET A 760 -15.22 -0.58 -2.93
C MET A 760 -15.67 -2.00 -3.34
N ASP A 761 -15.34 -2.46 -4.54
CA ASP A 761 -15.66 -3.83 -4.98
C ASP A 761 -14.93 -4.86 -4.12
N PHE A 762 -13.66 -4.57 -3.82
CA PHE A 762 -12.80 -5.40 -2.98
C PHE A 762 -13.17 -5.30 -1.49
N GLU A 763 -13.60 -4.13 -1.01
CA GLU A 763 -14.20 -4.02 0.32
C GLU A 763 -15.50 -4.84 0.43
N LEU A 764 -16.35 -4.82 -0.62
CA LEU A 764 -17.55 -5.67 -0.70
C LEU A 764 -17.19 -7.16 -0.71
N TRP A 765 -16.13 -7.58 -1.43
CA TRP A 765 -15.65 -8.96 -1.38
C TRP A 765 -15.26 -9.38 0.05
N GLN A 766 -14.58 -8.50 0.80
CA GLN A 766 -14.26 -8.76 2.21
C GLN A 766 -15.53 -8.81 3.10
N GLN A 767 -16.48 -7.89 2.91
CA GLN A 767 -17.75 -7.86 3.64
C GLN A 767 -18.59 -9.13 3.41
N LEU A 768 -18.49 -9.73 2.21
CA LEU A 768 -19.05 -11.04 1.86
C LEU A 768 -18.29 -12.23 2.49
N GLY A 769 -17.58 -12.02 3.59
CA GLY A 769 -16.92 -13.06 4.38
C GLY A 769 -15.58 -13.56 3.84
N ASN A 770 -14.91 -12.80 2.96
CA ASN A 770 -13.64 -13.19 2.33
C ASN A 770 -12.44 -12.38 2.87
N PRO A 771 -11.92 -12.70 4.06
CA PRO A 771 -10.88 -11.90 4.71
C PRO A 771 -9.59 -11.85 3.89
N GLY A 772 -9.00 -10.65 3.80
CA GLY A 772 -7.78 -10.42 3.03
C GLY A 772 -8.01 -10.26 1.52
N TRP A 773 -9.24 -9.97 1.08
CA TRP A 773 -9.58 -9.60 -0.30
C TRP A 773 -9.97 -8.12 -0.48
N ASN A 774 -9.87 -7.32 0.58
CA ASN A 774 -10.01 -5.86 0.56
C ASN A 774 -8.98 -5.16 -0.36
N TYR A 775 -9.20 -3.90 -0.73
CA TYR A 775 -8.34 -3.22 -1.71
C TYR A 775 -6.89 -3.09 -1.23
N GLN A 776 -6.70 -2.77 0.05
CA GLN A 776 -5.39 -2.72 0.69
C GLN A 776 -4.67 -4.09 0.66
N SER A 777 -5.41 -5.18 0.58
CA SER A 777 -4.91 -6.55 0.45
C SER A 777 -4.64 -6.97 -0.99
N VAL A 778 -5.39 -6.50 -1.99
CA VAL A 778 -5.12 -6.84 -3.40
C VAL A 778 -4.09 -5.92 -4.07
N LEU A 779 -3.99 -4.64 -3.66
CA LEU A 779 -3.07 -3.65 -4.21
C LEU A 779 -1.58 -4.10 -4.23
N PRO A 780 -1.01 -4.75 -3.19
CA PRO A 780 0.38 -5.23 -3.23
C PRO A 780 0.69 -6.25 -4.34
N TYR A 781 -0.33 -6.90 -4.90
CA TYR A 781 -0.19 -7.82 -6.04
C TYR A 781 -0.32 -7.09 -7.38
N PHE A 782 -1.22 -6.10 -7.49
CA PHE A 782 -1.23 -5.17 -8.63
C PHE A 782 0.11 -4.43 -8.77
N LEU A 783 0.70 -3.99 -7.66
CA LEU A 783 2.06 -3.42 -7.62
C LEU A 783 3.19 -4.46 -7.90
N LYS A 784 2.92 -5.76 -7.79
CA LYS A 784 3.90 -6.83 -8.06
C LYS A 784 3.90 -7.25 -9.54
N LEU A 785 2.74 -7.19 -10.19
CA LEU A 785 2.57 -7.65 -11.58
C LEU A 785 3.00 -6.61 -12.62
N GLU A 786 2.95 -5.32 -12.30
CA GLU A 786 3.06 -4.24 -13.30
C GLU A 786 4.43 -3.57 -13.44
N ASP A 787 4.69 -3.06 -14.65
CA ASP A 787 5.77 -2.16 -15.02
C ASP A 787 5.15 -0.91 -15.66
N TYR A 788 4.65 0.01 -14.82
CA TYR A 788 3.76 1.11 -15.19
C TYR A 788 4.55 2.34 -15.68
N ARG A 789 4.57 2.55 -16.99
CA ARG A 789 5.33 3.59 -17.70
C ARG A 789 4.49 4.79 -18.14
N VAL A 790 3.24 4.88 -17.67
CA VAL A 790 2.33 6.00 -17.94
C VAL A 790 2.77 7.23 -17.13
N PRO A 791 2.85 8.44 -17.73
CA PRO A 791 3.07 9.67 -16.98
C PRO A 791 1.95 9.89 -15.95
N ARG A 792 2.32 9.96 -14.67
CA ARG A 792 1.42 10.00 -13.51
C ARG A 792 1.83 11.11 -12.53
N SER A 793 0.94 11.54 -11.64
CA SER A 793 1.31 12.52 -10.62
C SER A 793 2.08 11.87 -9.46
N ARG A 794 2.75 12.70 -8.64
CA ARG A 794 3.39 12.24 -7.39
C ARG A 794 2.37 11.80 -6.33
N GLU A 795 1.09 12.12 -6.49
CA GLU A 795 0.01 11.60 -5.64
C GLU A 795 -0.42 10.19 -6.08
N ASP A 796 -0.25 9.86 -7.36
CA ASP A 796 -0.60 8.56 -7.94
C ASP A 796 0.55 7.53 -7.84
N ASP A 797 1.79 7.98 -7.63
CA ASP A 797 2.99 7.14 -7.40
C ASP A 797 2.82 6.05 -6.31
N ILE A 798 1.92 6.23 -5.34
CA ILE A 798 1.68 5.21 -4.30
C ILE A 798 0.80 4.04 -4.79
N TYR A 799 0.07 4.24 -5.88
CA TYR A 799 -0.79 3.24 -6.51
C TYR A 799 -0.07 2.48 -7.63
N HIS A 800 1.13 2.89 -8.06
CA HIS A 800 1.79 2.36 -9.24
C HIS A 800 3.20 1.85 -8.97
N SER A 801 3.65 0.88 -9.76
CA SER A 801 4.93 0.18 -9.62
C SER A 801 5.68 0.03 -10.94
N GLU A 802 6.97 -0.25 -10.88
CA GLU A 802 7.88 -0.39 -12.02
C GLU A 802 8.71 -1.67 -11.89
N GLY A 803 9.04 -2.30 -13.02
CA GLY A 803 9.85 -3.53 -13.05
C GLY A 803 9.12 -4.84 -12.78
N GLY A 804 7.78 -4.86 -12.67
CA GLY A 804 6.99 -6.09 -12.75
C GLY A 804 6.97 -6.71 -14.16
N PRO A 805 6.41 -7.92 -14.34
CA PRO A 805 6.38 -8.56 -15.66
C PRO A 805 5.51 -7.86 -16.71
N MET A 806 4.38 -7.27 -16.30
CA MET A 806 3.37 -6.68 -17.18
C MET A 806 3.62 -5.20 -17.42
N THR A 807 4.30 -4.85 -18.51
CA THR A 807 4.45 -3.44 -18.90
C THR A 807 3.10 -2.81 -19.24
N VAL A 808 2.81 -1.67 -18.62
CA VAL A 808 1.63 -0.83 -18.87
C VAL A 808 2.10 0.52 -19.40
N SER A 809 1.50 1.02 -20.48
CA SER A 809 1.87 2.28 -21.14
C SER A 809 0.66 2.97 -21.80
N ILE A 810 0.83 4.20 -22.29
CA ILE A 810 -0.11 4.85 -23.23
C ILE A 810 0.31 4.47 -24.66
N PRO A 811 -0.62 4.26 -25.62
CA PRO A 811 -0.29 4.06 -27.02
C PRO A 811 0.59 5.17 -27.62
N THR A 812 1.48 4.82 -28.56
CA THR A 812 2.42 5.79 -29.19
C THR A 812 1.76 6.71 -30.23
N PHE A 813 0.45 6.60 -30.40
CA PHE A 813 -0.35 7.32 -31.39
C PHE A 813 -1.74 7.59 -30.82
N LYS A 814 -2.26 8.80 -31.08
CA LYS A 814 -3.66 9.19 -30.83
C LYS A 814 -4.15 10.16 -31.92
N THR A 815 -5.45 10.22 -32.17
CA THR A 815 -6.12 11.26 -32.97
C THR A 815 -6.36 12.54 -32.15
N PRO A 816 -6.61 13.70 -32.81
CA PRO A 816 -7.03 14.92 -32.11
C PRO A 816 -8.38 14.80 -31.37
N LEU A 817 -9.18 13.77 -31.65
CA LEU A 817 -10.46 13.57 -30.97
C LEU A 817 -10.26 13.06 -29.53
N ALA A 818 -9.12 12.46 -29.22
CA ALA A 818 -8.76 12.03 -27.87
C ALA A 818 -8.61 13.23 -26.92
N ASP A 819 -7.96 14.31 -27.37
CA ASP A 819 -7.88 15.58 -26.64
C ASP A 819 -9.27 16.22 -26.48
N ALA A 820 -10.11 16.16 -27.53
CA ALA A 820 -11.47 16.71 -27.51
C ALA A 820 -12.40 15.98 -26.52
N PHE A 821 -12.30 14.65 -26.40
CA PHE A 821 -13.05 13.86 -25.42
C PHE A 821 -12.70 14.26 -23.98
N LEU A 822 -11.41 14.42 -23.69
CA LEU A 822 -10.92 14.90 -22.40
C LEU A 822 -11.37 16.35 -22.11
N GLN A 823 -11.30 17.24 -23.10
CA GLN A 823 -11.78 18.61 -22.99
C GLN A 823 -13.28 18.68 -22.68
N ALA A 824 -14.11 17.84 -23.31
CA ALA A 824 -15.54 17.74 -23.02
C ALA A 824 -15.82 17.26 -21.58
N GLY A 825 -14.95 16.41 -21.01
CA GLY A 825 -14.98 16.08 -19.58
C GLY A 825 -14.84 17.32 -18.70
N TYR A 826 -13.84 18.16 -18.99
CA TYR A 826 -13.60 19.41 -18.25
C TYR A 826 -14.76 20.42 -18.41
N GLU A 827 -15.28 20.60 -19.62
CA GLU A 827 -16.40 21.51 -19.91
C GLU A 827 -17.73 21.07 -19.28
N THR A 828 -17.90 19.77 -19.03
CA THR A 828 -19.04 19.22 -18.26
C THR A 828 -18.81 19.18 -16.75
N GLY A 829 -17.70 19.76 -16.26
CA GLY A 829 -17.40 19.87 -14.83
C GLY A 829 -16.67 18.68 -14.20
N HIS A 830 -16.16 17.74 -15.02
CA HIS A 830 -15.44 16.56 -14.56
C HIS A 830 -13.90 16.74 -14.61
N SER A 831 -13.19 16.09 -13.69
CA SER A 831 -11.73 16.12 -13.62
C SER A 831 -11.07 15.12 -14.57
N TRP A 832 -9.86 15.45 -15.02
CA TRP A 832 -8.93 14.44 -15.55
C TRP A 832 -8.26 13.72 -14.37
N VAL A 833 -8.21 12.38 -14.38
CA VAL A 833 -7.74 11.55 -13.24
C VAL A 833 -6.94 10.34 -13.74
N ASP A 834 -6.02 9.80 -12.92
CA ASP A 834 -5.55 8.43 -13.11
C ASP A 834 -6.56 7.47 -12.46
N TYR A 835 -7.42 6.86 -13.28
CA TYR A 835 -8.52 6.04 -12.79
C TYR A 835 -8.07 4.74 -12.10
N ASN A 836 -6.78 4.36 -12.21
CA ASN A 836 -6.20 3.21 -11.51
C ASN A 836 -5.59 3.59 -10.15
N ALA A 837 -5.59 4.88 -9.80
CA ALA A 837 -4.98 5.42 -8.60
C ALA A 837 -6.01 5.75 -7.51
N LYS A 838 -6.01 6.99 -7.01
CA LYS A 838 -6.79 7.41 -5.83
C LYS A 838 -8.27 7.58 -6.11
N HIS A 839 -8.59 8.15 -7.27
CA HIS A 839 -9.92 8.54 -7.71
C HIS A 839 -10.21 7.93 -9.07
N GLN A 840 -11.27 7.14 -9.16
CA GLN A 840 -11.66 6.47 -10.39
C GLN A 840 -12.58 7.35 -11.22
N THR A 841 -13.50 8.08 -10.57
CA THR A 841 -14.48 8.95 -11.25
C THR A 841 -13.80 10.16 -11.91
N GLY A 842 -13.86 10.23 -13.24
CA GLY A 842 -13.18 11.22 -14.07
C GLY A 842 -12.75 10.66 -15.44
N PHE A 843 -11.98 11.44 -16.20
CA PHE A 843 -11.59 11.16 -17.59
C PHE A 843 -10.07 10.92 -17.73
N MET A 844 -9.64 10.02 -18.62
CA MET A 844 -8.23 9.72 -18.90
C MET A 844 -8.00 9.22 -20.34
N TYR A 845 -6.77 9.34 -20.84
CA TYR A 845 -6.26 8.42 -21.87
C TYR A 845 -6.14 7.01 -21.27
N PRO A 846 -6.41 5.91 -21.99
CA PRO A 846 -6.33 4.57 -21.42
C PRO A 846 -4.90 3.99 -21.33
N PRO A 847 -4.39 3.70 -20.11
CA PRO A 847 -3.38 2.68 -19.88
C PRO A 847 -3.68 1.35 -20.59
N VAL A 848 -2.68 0.77 -21.25
CA VAL A 848 -2.76 -0.52 -21.95
C VAL A 848 -1.56 -1.41 -21.64
N THR A 849 -1.74 -2.74 -21.61
CA THR A 849 -0.70 -3.75 -21.40
C THR A 849 0.14 -3.97 -22.67
N VAL A 850 0.81 -2.91 -23.11
CA VAL A 850 1.65 -2.86 -24.31
C VAL A 850 3.10 -2.65 -23.88
N LYS A 851 3.98 -3.55 -24.32
CA LYS A 851 5.42 -3.50 -24.15
C LYS A 851 6.07 -3.23 -25.50
N ASP A 852 6.84 -2.15 -25.58
CA ASP A 852 7.68 -1.81 -26.72
C ASP A 852 6.90 -1.92 -28.07
N GLY A 853 5.66 -1.39 -28.05
CA GLY A 853 4.71 -1.34 -29.16
C GLY A 853 3.91 -2.62 -29.47
N ALA A 854 4.09 -3.71 -28.70
CA ALA A 854 3.40 -4.99 -28.89
C ALA A 854 2.65 -5.47 -27.64
N ARG A 855 1.75 -6.44 -27.78
CA ARG A 855 1.00 -7.05 -26.66
C ARG A 855 1.93 -7.64 -25.60
N CYS A 856 1.76 -7.21 -24.35
CA CYS A 856 2.24 -7.91 -23.17
C CYS A 856 1.09 -8.75 -22.60
N SER A 857 1.16 -10.08 -22.73
CA SER A 857 0.18 -11.05 -22.21
C SER A 857 0.81 -11.96 -21.16
N THR A 858 0.01 -12.75 -20.44
CA THR A 858 0.53 -13.74 -19.50
C THR A 858 1.47 -14.75 -20.18
N TYR A 859 1.25 -15.06 -21.47
CA TYR A 859 2.21 -15.85 -22.23
C TYR A 859 3.50 -15.07 -22.52
N SER A 860 3.44 -13.90 -23.18
CA SER A 860 4.65 -13.20 -23.64
C SER A 860 5.50 -12.62 -22.50
N CYS A 861 4.87 -12.23 -21.39
CA CYS A 861 5.51 -11.53 -20.28
C CYS A 861 5.74 -12.37 -19.01
N TYR A 862 4.92 -13.41 -18.72
CA TYR A 862 5.16 -14.33 -17.58
C TYR A 862 5.74 -15.68 -17.97
N LEU A 863 5.13 -16.41 -18.91
CA LEU A 863 5.52 -17.80 -19.22
C LEU A 863 6.75 -17.89 -20.13
N LYS A 864 6.75 -17.19 -21.27
CA LYS A 864 7.79 -17.28 -22.31
C LYS A 864 9.22 -17.05 -21.79
N PRO A 865 9.49 -16.14 -20.82
CA PRO A 865 10.82 -16.00 -20.23
C PRO A 865 11.31 -17.19 -19.40
N VAL A 866 10.42 -18.08 -18.92
CA VAL A 866 10.74 -19.16 -17.97
C VAL A 866 10.59 -20.58 -18.52
N LEU A 867 10.12 -20.75 -19.77
CA LEU A 867 9.94 -22.07 -20.41
C LEU A 867 11.22 -22.94 -20.46
N LYS A 868 12.40 -22.37 -20.24
CA LYS A 868 13.69 -23.09 -20.20
C LYS A 868 14.04 -23.67 -18.82
N ARG A 869 13.18 -23.53 -17.80
CA ARG A 869 13.38 -24.12 -16.46
C ARG A 869 13.13 -25.63 -16.51
N SER A 870 14.13 -26.43 -16.14
CA SER A 870 14.06 -27.90 -16.16
C SER A 870 13.00 -28.51 -15.23
N ASN A 871 12.50 -27.73 -14.26
CA ASN A 871 11.45 -28.14 -13.33
C ASN A 871 10.03 -27.67 -13.72
N LEU A 872 9.86 -27.02 -14.89
CA LEU A 872 8.57 -26.58 -15.42
C LEU A 872 8.24 -27.35 -16.72
N HIS A 873 7.17 -28.14 -16.69
CA HIS A 873 6.64 -28.85 -17.85
C HIS A 873 5.36 -28.15 -18.33
N VAL A 874 5.25 -27.89 -19.62
CA VAL A 874 4.07 -27.25 -20.24
C VAL A 874 3.53 -28.14 -21.36
N LEU A 875 2.26 -28.52 -21.28
CA LEU A 875 1.55 -29.26 -22.31
C LEU A 875 0.51 -28.35 -22.99
N THR A 876 0.68 -28.11 -24.29
CA THR A 876 -0.33 -27.50 -25.16
C THR A 876 -1.18 -28.57 -25.86
N HIS A 877 -2.30 -28.14 -26.47
CA HIS A 877 -3.26 -28.98 -27.19
C HIS A 877 -3.74 -30.19 -26.36
N SER A 878 -4.00 -29.95 -25.08
CA SER A 878 -4.29 -30.97 -24.06
C SER A 878 -5.48 -30.51 -23.20
N LEU A 879 -6.64 -31.14 -23.37
CA LEU A 879 -7.87 -30.77 -22.65
C LEU A 879 -8.03 -31.61 -21.39
N VAL A 880 -8.05 -31.01 -20.20
CA VAL A 880 -8.38 -31.73 -18.96
C VAL A 880 -9.90 -31.97 -18.91
N THR A 881 -10.29 -33.22 -18.70
CA THR A 881 -11.70 -33.66 -18.76
C THR A 881 -12.26 -34.20 -17.43
N LYS A 882 -11.42 -34.63 -16.50
CA LYS A 882 -11.84 -35.02 -15.14
C LYS A 882 -10.73 -34.84 -14.09
N ILE A 883 -11.09 -34.48 -12.87
CA ILE A 883 -10.21 -34.49 -11.69
C ILE A 883 -10.22 -35.90 -11.10
N ILE A 884 -9.06 -36.40 -10.67
CA ILE A 884 -8.92 -37.69 -10.02
C ILE A 884 -8.89 -37.45 -8.51
N MET A 885 -9.83 -38.07 -7.79
CA MET A 885 -9.83 -38.15 -6.33
C MET A 885 -9.11 -39.42 -5.87
N ASP A 886 -8.69 -39.45 -4.61
CA ASP A 886 -8.22 -40.68 -3.98
C ASP A 886 -9.38 -41.69 -3.84
N ASP A 887 -9.07 -42.98 -3.95
CA ASP A 887 -10.07 -44.06 -3.85
C ASP A 887 -10.45 -44.34 -2.38
N ASP A 888 -9.53 -44.15 -1.44
CA ASP A 888 -9.75 -44.30 0.01
C ASP A 888 -10.34 -43.01 0.62
N ASP A 889 -9.95 -41.83 0.12
CA ASP A 889 -10.57 -40.53 0.46
C ASP A 889 -11.00 -39.72 -0.76
N LYS A 890 -12.28 -39.84 -1.13
CA LYS A 890 -12.89 -39.08 -2.24
C LYS A 890 -12.89 -37.54 -2.05
N LYS A 891 -12.42 -37.01 -0.92
CA LYS A 891 -12.21 -35.57 -0.70
C LYS A 891 -10.81 -35.09 -1.06
N THR A 892 -9.84 -35.98 -1.28
CA THR A 892 -8.46 -35.60 -1.62
C THR A 892 -8.23 -35.67 -3.13
N ALA A 893 -7.88 -34.55 -3.77
CA ALA A 893 -7.52 -34.53 -5.19
C ALA A 893 -6.07 -34.99 -5.42
N VAL A 894 -5.87 -36.02 -6.26
CA VAL A 894 -4.57 -36.69 -6.48
C VAL A 894 -4.07 -36.61 -7.93
N GLY A 895 -4.86 -36.10 -8.87
CA GLY A 895 -4.44 -35.97 -10.26
C GLY A 895 -5.51 -35.46 -11.21
N VAL A 896 -5.25 -35.55 -12.51
CA VAL A 896 -6.19 -35.19 -13.59
C VAL A 896 -6.13 -36.18 -14.75
N ILE A 897 -7.28 -36.37 -15.38
CA ILE A 897 -7.44 -37.01 -16.69
C ILE A 897 -7.47 -35.92 -17.76
N TYR A 898 -6.70 -36.10 -18.84
CA TYR A 898 -6.68 -35.17 -19.98
C TYR A 898 -6.63 -35.90 -21.31
N GLU A 899 -7.14 -35.26 -22.35
CA GLU A 899 -7.14 -35.75 -23.72
C GLU A 899 -6.13 -34.98 -24.56
N ARG A 900 -5.28 -35.71 -25.28
CA ARG A 900 -4.20 -35.15 -26.12
C ARG A 900 -4.04 -36.00 -27.38
N LYS A 901 -4.25 -35.40 -28.56
CA LYS A 901 -4.25 -36.09 -29.86
C LYS A 901 -5.17 -37.34 -29.88
N SER A 902 -6.37 -37.22 -29.30
CA SER A 902 -7.36 -38.29 -29.13
C SER A 902 -6.95 -39.45 -28.19
N SER A 903 -5.77 -39.40 -27.56
CA SER A 903 -5.42 -40.30 -26.45
C SER A 903 -5.89 -39.71 -25.12
N LYS A 904 -6.50 -40.55 -24.27
CA LYS A 904 -6.82 -40.25 -22.88
C LYS A 904 -5.60 -40.56 -22.01
N CYS A 905 -5.19 -39.61 -21.17
CA CYS A 905 -3.95 -39.59 -20.40
C CYS A 905 -4.22 -39.29 -18.91
N ILE A 906 -3.34 -39.72 -18.02
CA ILE A 906 -3.40 -39.48 -16.56
C ILE A 906 -2.12 -38.80 -16.07
N ALA A 907 -2.22 -37.71 -15.29
CA ALA A 907 -1.09 -37.14 -14.55
C ALA A 907 -1.42 -36.99 -13.05
N LYS A 908 -0.44 -37.23 -12.17
CA LYS A 908 -0.63 -37.27 -10.70
C LYS A 908 0.07 -36.13 -9.98
N ALA A 909 -0.53 -35.63 -8.90
CA ALA A 909 -0.06 -34.51 -8.09
C ALA A 909 0.25 -34.95 -6.64
N ARG A 910 1.42 -34.58 -6.11
CA ARG A 910 1.83 -34.86 -4.72
C ARG A 910 1.30 -33.87 -3.68
N ASN A 911 0.93 -32.66 -4.10
CA ASN A 911 0.55 -31.59 -3.16
C ASN A 911 -0.78 -30.93 -3.52
N GLU A 912 -0.95 -30.38 -4.74
CA GLU A 912 -2.25 -29.80 -5.14
C GLU A 912 -2.48 -29.84 -6.67
N VAL A 913 -3.76 -29.93 -7.05
CA VAL A 913 -4.30 -29.58 -8.37
C VAL A 913 -4.92 -28.18 -8.30
N ILE A 914 -4.55 -27.29 -9.23
CA ILE A 914 -5.04 -25.90 -9.31
C ILE A 914 -5.76 -25.69 -10.64
N ILE A 915 -7.05 -25.36 -10.58
CA ILE A 915 -7.86 -25.06 -11.77
C ILE A 915 -7.81 -23.56 -12.08
N SER A 916 -7.52 -23.22 -13.33
CA SER A 916 -7.56 -21.87 -13.92
C SER A 916 -8.13 -21.94 -15.35
N ALA A 917 -9.12 -22.81 -15.57
CA ALA A 917 -9.74 -23.04 -16.88
C ALA A 917 -10.68 -21.89 -17.32
N GLY A 918 -11.02 -20.97 -16.41
CA GLY A 918 -11.85 -19.81 -16.68
C GLY A 918 -13.34 -20.03 -16.43
N VAL A 919 -14.08 -18.93 -16.46
CA VAL A 919 -15.46 -18.78 -15.94
C VAL A 919 -16.44 -19.86 -16.42
N PHE A 920 -16.30 -20.38 -17.63
CA PHE A 920 -17.18 -21.43 -18.16
C PHE A 920 -16.63 -22.85 -17.93
N ASN A 921 -15.34 -23.08 -18.22
CA ASN A 921 -14.75 -24.41 -18.20
C ASN A 921 -14.38 -24.90 -16.78
N THR A 922 -14.14 -23.99 -15.83
CA THR A 922 -13.88 -24.33 -14.43
C THR A 922 -15.09 -24.99 -13.75
N PRO A 923 -16.31 -24.39 -13.71
CA PRO A 923 -17.48 -25.06 -13.16
C PRO A 923 -17.87 -26.32 -13.96
N GLN A 924 -17.67 -26.31 -15.28
CA GLN A 924 -17.87 -27.50 -16.13
C GLN A 924 -16.96 -28.67 -15.69
N LEU A 925 -15.67 -28.43 -15.48
CA LEU A 925 -14.72 -29.46 -15.05
C LEU A 925 -15.02 -29.98 -13.64
N LEU A 926 -15.46 -29.11 -12.73
CA LEU A 926 -15.94 -29.52 -11.40
C LEU A 926 -17.14 -30.47 -11.54
N MET A 927 -18.15 -30.10 -12.33
CA MET A 927 -19.35 -30.94 -12.54
C MET A 927 -19.01 -32.27 -13.23
N LEU A 928 -18.16 -32.28 -14.27
CA LEU A 928 -17.67 -33.51 -14.90
C LEU A 928 -16.86 -34.41 -13.94
N SER A 929 -16.39 -33.85 -12.83
CA SER A 929 -15.69 -34.55 -11.75
C SER A 929 -16.61 -34.96 -10.58
N GLY A 930 -17.93 -34.77 -10.71
CA GLY A 930 -18.92 -35.10 -9.68
C GLY A 930 -19.05 -34.05 -8.56
N ILE A 931 -18.56 -32.83 -8.79
CA ILE A 931 -18.60 -31.71 -7.83
C ILE A 931 -19.54 -30.63 -8.37
N GLY A 932 -20.71 -30.47 -7.76
CA GLY A 932 -21.69 -29.47 -8.20
C GLY A 932 -23.11 -29.74 -7.71
N PRO A 933 -24.14 -29.13 -8.32
CA PRO A 933 -25.51 -29.29 -7.88
C PRO A 933 -26.03 -30.71 -8.17
N ARG A 934 -26.44 -31.44 -7.13
CA ARG A 934 -26.88 -32.85 -7.20
C ARG A 934 -27.83 -33.18 -8.33
N GLU A 935 -28.94 -32.44 -8.48
CA GLU A 935 -29.94 -32.75 -9.50
C GLU A 935 -29.43 -32.46 -10.93
N THR A 936 -28.50 -31.53 -11.10
CA THR A 936 -27.80 -31.33 -12.38
C THR A 936 -26.92 -32.52 -12.72
N LEU A 937 -26.09 -32.99 -11.78
CA LEU A 937 -25.22 -34.15 -11.97
C LEU A 937 -26.04 -35.42 -12.30
N ARG A 938 -27.12 -35.63 -11.55
CA ARG A 938 -28.09 -36.72 -11.76
C ARG A 938 -28.76 -36.68 -13.15
N THR A 939 -29.00 -35.49 -13.69
CA THR A 939 -29.60 -35.32 -15.04
C THR A 939 -28.67 -35.82 -16.16
N PHE A 940 -27.35 -35.87 -15.90
CA PHE A 940 -26.33 -36.34 -16.85
C PHE A 940 -25.69 -37.68 -16.47
N ASP A 941 -26.28 -38.42 -15.54
CA ASP A 941 -25.78 -39.72 -15.02
C ASP A 941 -24.33 -39.63 -14.48
N ILE A 942 -24.02 -38.53 -13.78
CA ILE A 942 -22.70 -38.29 -13.16
C ILE A 942 -22.76 -38.61 -11.66
N ASP A 943 -21.89 -39.51 -11.20
CA ASP A 943 -21.68 -39.83 -9.79
C ASP A 943 -21.46 -38.57 -8.93
N LEU A 944 -22.24 -38.44 -7.85
CA LEU A 944 -22.07 -37.38 -6.86
C LEU A 944 -20.85 -37.66 -5.98
N VAL A 945 -19.81 -36.84 -6.10
CA VAL A 945 -18.68 -36.78 -5.16
C VAL A 945 -18.96 -35.78 -4.05
N MET A 946 -19.43 -34.57 -4.41
CA MET A 946 -19.93 -33.59 -3.43
C MET A 946 -20.99 -32.66 -4.02
N ASP A 947 -22.03 -32.41 -3.23
CA ASP A 947 -23.11 -31.49 -3.56
C ASP A 947 -22.71 -30.05 -3.22
N LEU A 948 -22.25 -29.30 -4.23
CA LEU A 948 -21.92 -27.88 -4.13
C LEU A 948 -22.85 -27.08 -5.05
N PRO A 949 -24.03 -26.64 -4.58
CA PRO A 949 -25.04 -26.02 -5.45
C PRO A 949 -24.61 -24.67 -6.03
N GLY A 950 -23.57 -24.03 -5.49
CA GLY A 950 -22.97 -22.83 -6.06
C GLY A 950 -22.19 -23.02 -7.37
N VAL A 951 -21.81 -24.25 -7.75
CA VAL A 951 -20.99 -24.48 -8.96
C VAL A 951 -21.78 -24.15 -10.22
N GLY A 952 -21.25 -23.21 -11.01
CA GLY A 952 -21.89 -22.70 -12.23
C GLY A 952 -22.94 -21.62 -12.00
N GLN A 953 -23.23 -21.26 -10.74
CA GLN A 953 -24.20 -20.23 -10.37
C GLN A 953 -23.54 -18.86 -10.22
N ASN A 954 -24.34 -17.79 -10.08
CA ASN A 954 -23.85 -16.42 -9.87
C ASN A 954 -22.94 -15.88 -11.03
N LEU A 955 -23.11 -16.37 -12.25
CA LEU A 955 -22.45 -15.80 -13.44
C LEU A 955 -22.84 -14.32 -13.62
N GLN A 956 -21.84 -13.44 -13.75
CA GLN A 956 -22.00 -12.00 -13.95
C GLN A 956 -21.14 -11.53 -15.13
N ASP A 957 -21.55 -10.48 -15.86
CA ASP A 957 -20.80 -9.86 -16.96
C ASP A 957 -21.19 -8.37 -17.08
N HIS A 958 -20.36 -7.56 -17.75
CA HIS A 958 -20.67 -6.18 -18.12
C HIS A 958 -21.28 -6.10 -19.52
N ILE A 959 -22.29 -5.24 -19.64
CA ILE A 959 -22.88 -4.83 -20.91
C ILE A 959 -22.66 -3.32 -21.13
N VAL A 960 -22.61 -2.91 -22.39
CA VAL A 960 -22.53 -1.50 -22.79
C VAL A 960 -23.56 -1.20 -23.86
N VAL A 961 -24.12 0.00 -23.87
CA VAL A 961 -25.04 0.46 -24.93
C VAL A 961 -24.23 0.95 -26.12
N GLY A 962 -24.24 0.19 -27.21
CA GLY A 962 -23.67 0.63 -28.49
C GLY A 962 -24.57 1.68 -29.17
N GLY A 963 -24.01 2.45 -30.10
CA GLY A 963 -24.79 3.25 -31.05
C GLY A 963 -24.89 4.76 -30.80
N LEU A 964 -24.26 5.31 -29.74
CA LEU A 964 -24.08 6.76 -29.60
C LEU A 964 -22.99 7.29 -30.57
N LEU A 965 -23.27 7.22 -31.87
CA LEU A 965 -22.37 7.64 -32.95
C LEU A 965 -22.56 9.11 -33.32
N TYR A 966 -21.45 9.80 -33.58
CA TYR A 966 -21.45 11.21 -33.99
C TYR A 966 -20.61 11.40 -35.25
N SER A 967 -21.22 12.00 -36.29
CA SER A 967 -20.54 12.32 -37.55
C SER A 967 -19.61 13.54 -37.39
N VAL A 968 -18.31 13.37 -37.60
CA VAL A 968 -17.35 14.48 -37.70
C VAL A 968 -17.24 14.99 -39.13
N ASN A 969 -17.21 16.32 -39.31
CA ASN A 969 -17.06 16.98 -40.62
C ASN A 969 -15.60 17.15 -41.08
N GLN A 970 -14.64 16.66 -40.29
CA GLN A 970 -13.20 16.71 -40.57
C GLN A 970 -12.63 15.29 -40.64
N THR A 971 -11.60 15.09 -41.46
CA THR A 971 -10.92 13.80 -41.67
C THR A 971 -9.97 13.41 -40.52
N VAL A 972 -10.35 13.70 -39.28
CA VAL A 972 -9.53 13.50 -38.06
C VAL A 972 -9.79 12.19 -37.32
N SER A 973 -10.91 11.51 -37.60
CA SER A 973 -11.26 10.23 -36.96
C SER A 973 -10.22 9.13 -37.24
N TYR A 974 -10.30 8.02 -36.50
CA TYR A 974 -9.72 6.77 -36.99
C TYR A 974 -10.47 6.29 -38.24
N ASN A 975 -9.81 5.47 -39.06
CA ASN A 975 -10.38 4.85 -40.24
C ASN A 975 -9.48 3.72 -40.76
N SER A 976 -10.05 2.55 -41.02
CA SER A 976 -9.31 1.36 -41.50
C SER A 976 -8.58 1.59 -42.82
N VAL A 977 -9.20 2.24 -43.82
CA VAL A 977 -8.59 2.51 -45.14
C VAL A 977 -7.35 3.39 -45.02
N ARG A 978 -7.33 4.32 -44.06
CA ARG A 978 -6.18 5.22 -43.82
C ARG A 978 -5.07 4.55 -43.00
N PHE A 979 -5.40 3.77 -41.97
CA PHE A 979 -4.43 3.33 -40.97
C PHE A 979 -4.13 1.82 -40.95
N GLU A 980 -5.04 0.93 -41.36
CA GLU A 980 -4.79 -0.53 -41.47
C GLU A 980 -4.03 -0.90 -42.76
N THR A 981 -3.01 -0.12 -43.12
CA THR A 981 -2.29 -0.25 -44.40
C THR A 981 -0.93 -0.92 -44.23
N GLN A 982 -0.44 -1.55 -45.31
CA GLN A 982 0.88 -2.19 -45.34
C GLN A 982 2.01 -1.22 -44.96
N LYS A 983 1.85 0.09 -45.24
CA LYS A 983 2.75 1.17 -44.82
C LYS A 983 2.92 1.20 -43.30
N TYR A 984 1.82 1.22 -42.53
CA TYR A 984 1.87 1.27 -41.08
C TYR A 984 2.22 -0.08 -40.45
N LEU A 985 1.87 -1.21 -41.09
CA LEU A 985 2.34 -2.53 -40.68
C LEU A 985 3.87 -2.66 -40.84
N ASN A 986 4.44 -2.14 -41.93
CA ASN A 986 5.89 -2.12 -42.13
C ASN A 986 6.60 -1.16 -41.14
N LEU A 987 5.99 -0.02 -40.82
CA LEU A 987 6.49 0.89 -39.78
C LEU A 987 6.55 0.15 -38.43
N TRP A 988 5.46 -0.49 -38.01
CA TRP A 988 5.41 -1.27 -36.77
C TRP A 988 6.42 -2.41 -36.74
N LYS A 989 6.58 -3.16 -37.84
CA LYS A 989 7.60 -4.22 -37.97
C LYS A 989 9.03 -3.68 -37.81
N LYS A 990 9.32 -2.46 -38.27
CA LYS A 990 10.66 -1.84 -38.22
C LYS A 990 10.96 -1.10 -36.91
N THR A 991 10.00 -0.38 -36.36
CA THR A 991 10.21 0.57 -35.25
C THR A 991 9.25 0.39 -34.07
N ARG A 992 8.24 -0.48 -34.18
CA ARG A 992 7.16 -0.69 -33.19
C ARG A 992 6.43 0.59 -32.78
N THR A 993 6.31 1.57 -33.68
CA THR A 993 5.61 2.86 -33.44
C THR A 993 4.45 3.10 -34.41
N GLY A 994 3.60 4.08 -34.07
CA GLY A 994 2.54 4.59 -34.95
C GLY A 994 1.17 3.92 -34.76
N PRO A 995 0.23 4.11 -35.70
CA PRO A 995 -1.19 3.75 -35.55
C PRO A 995 -1.47 2.28 -35.17
N MET A 996 -0.58 1.36 -35.53
CA MET A 996 -0.68 -0.06 -35.16
C MET A 996 -0.58 -0.32 -33.64
N THR A 997 -0.07 0.64 -32.86
CA THR A 997 0.17 0.51 -31.40
C THR A 997 -1.04 0.86 -30.52
N CYS A 998 -2.09 1.47 -31.07
CA CYS A 998 -3.34 1.76 -30.37
C CYS A 998 -4.31 0.57 -30.53
N PRO A 999 -4.79 -0.07 -29.44
CA PRO A 999 -5.83 -1.10 -29.53
C PRO A 999 -7.15 -0.54 -30.09
N GLU A 1000 -7.69 -1.15 -31.15
CA GLU A 1000 -9.05 -0.91 -31.70
C GLU A 1000 -9.51 0.57 -31.85
N SER A 1001 -8.61 1.55 -31.92
CA SER A 1001 -8.90 3.00 -31.84
C SER A 1001 -9.51 3.50 -30.52
N PHE A 1002 -9.29 2.76 -29.44
CA PHE A 1002 -9.64 3.14 -28.06
C PHE A 1002 -8.65 4.19 -27.55
N GLU A 1003 -9.14 5.42 -27.40
CA GLU A 1003 -8.29 6.60 -27.21
C GLU A 1003 -8.63 7.44 -25.97
N GLY A 1004 -9.81 7.23 -25.37
CA GLY A 1004 -10.22 7.87 -24.12
C GLY A 1004 -11.16 6.98 -23.31
N VAL A 1005 -11.15 7.14 -22.00
CA VAL A 1005 -12.10 6.48 -21.10
C VAL A 1005 -12.51 7.44 -20.00
N ALA A 1006 -13.77 7.35 -19.57
CA ALA A 1006 -14.26 8.02 -18.38
C ALA A 1006 -15.03 7.02 -17.50
N TYR A 1007 -14.84 7.11 -16.20
CA TYR A 1007 -15.71 6.45 -15.23
C TYR A 1007 -16.62 7.50 -14.60
N TYR A 1008 -17.91 7.21 -14.57
CA TYR A 1008 -18.97 8.12 -14.14
C TYR A 1008 -19.78 7.50 -12.99
N GLN A 1009 -20.25 8.35 -12.07
CA GLN A 1009 -21.10 7.98 -10.95
C GLN A 1009 -22.49 8.58 -11.17
N SER A 1010 -23.50 7.74 -11.37
CA SER A 1010 -24.86 8.15 -11.64
C SER A 1010 -25.61 8.60 -10.37
N LYS A 1011 -26.77 9.23 -10.56
CA LYS A 1011 -27.71 9.63 -9.50
C LYS A 1011 -28.23 8.47 -8.63
N TYR A 1012 -27.96 7.21 -9.01
CA TYR A 1012 -28.39 6.02 -8.28
C TYR A 1012 -27.33 5.49 -7.30
N THR A 1013 -26.06 5.89 -7.46
CA THR A 1013 -24.98 5.47 -6.57
C THR A 1013 -24.68 6.54 -5.53
N ASN A 1014 -25.09 6.27 -4.28
CA ASN A 1014 -24.93 7.18 -3.14
C ASN A 1014 -23.52 7.18 -2.52
N VAL A 1015 -22.58 6.39 -3.06
CA VAL A 1015 -21.21 6.25 -2.54
C VAL A 1015 -20.25 7.00 -3.46
N THR A 1016 -19.68 8.10 -2.96
CA THR A 1016 -18.73 8.94 -3.70
C THR A 1016 -17.54 8.13 -4.21
N ASP A 1017 -17.18 8.30 -5.50
CA ASP A 1017 -15.99 7.72 -6.13
C ASP A 1017 -16.01 6.17 -6.18
N TRP A 1018 -17.23 5.62 -6.23
CA TRP A 1018 -17.56 4.28 -6.71
C TRP A 1018 -18.41 4.45 -7.99
N PRO A 1019 -17.79 4.50 -9.19
CA PRO A 1019 -18.50 4.72 -10.44
C PRO A 1019 -19.28 3.48 -10.87
N ASP A 1020 -20.52 3.68 -11.33
CA ASP A 1020 -21.43 2.63 -11.81
C ASP A 1020 -21.52 2.56 -13.34
N ILE A 1021 -20.91 3.51 -14.06
CA ILE A 1021 -20.86 3.58 -15.52
C ILE A 1021 -19.41 3.76 -16.02
N GLU A 1022 -18.99 2.95 -17.00
CA GLU A 1022 -17.82 3.20 -17.85
C GLU A 1022 -18.27 3.79 -19.20
N ILE A 1023 -17.58 4.83 -19.67
CA ILE A 1023 -17.74 5.42 -21.00
C ILE A 1023 -16.41 5.28 -21.74
N PHE A 1024 -16.32 4.36 -22.69
CA PHE A 1024 -15.17 4.27 -23.60
C PHE A 1024 -15.35 5.13 -24.85
N PHE A 1025 -14.30 5.85 -25.24
CA PHE A 1025 -14.23 6.65 -26.45
C PHE A 1025 -13.37 5.95 -27.50
N ASN A 1026 -14.02 5.53 -28.59
CA ASN A 1026 -13.39 5.02 -29.81
C ASN A 1026 -13.54 6.04 -30.93
N SER A 1027 -12.49 6.20 -31.75
CA SER A 1027 -12.51 7.13 -32.89
C SER A 1027 -12.74 6.45 -34.25
N ASP A 1028 -12.97 5.13 -34.30
CA ASP A 1028 -13.51 4.37 -35.46
C ASP A 1028 -14.99 3.98 -35.27
N ASN A 1029 -15.64 3.50 -36.33
CA ASN A 1029 -16.99 2.95 -36.25
C ASN A 1029 -17.00 1.52 -35.67
N VAL A 1030 -17.29 1.40 -34.37
CA VAL A 1030 -17.38 0.13 -33.62
C VAL A 1030 -18.40 -0.87 -34.18
N ALA A 1031 -19.44 -0.44 -34.91
CA ALA A 1031 -20.40 -1.37 -35.53
C ALA A 1031 -19.74 -2.28 -36.60
N ARG A 1032 -18.53 -1.94 -37.04
CA ARG A 1032 -17.72 -2.73 -37.99
C ARG A 1032 -17.40 -4.14 -37.49
N THR A 1033 -17.06 -4.30 -36.21
CA THR A 1033 -16.73 -5.62 -35.63
C THR A 1033 -17.99 -6.40 -35.25
N MET A 1034 -19.07 -5.71 -34.93
CA MET A 1034 -20.39 -6.30 -34.64
C MET A 1034 -21.12 -6.86 -35.87
N LYS A 1035 -20.90 -6.29 -37.06
CA LYS A 1035 -21.66 -6.56 -38.30
C LYS A 1035 -21.93 -8.06 -38.63
N PRO A 1036 -21.04 -9.03 -38.34
CA PRO A 1036 -21.35 -10.45 -38.57
C PRO A 1036 -22.50 -10.98 -37.70
N PHE A 1037 -22.64 -10.48 -36.47
CA PHE A 1037 -23.49 -11.05 -35.42
C PHE A 1037 -24.86 -10.35 -35.27
N ILE A 1038 -24.98 -9.11 -35.74
CA ILE A 1038 -26.22 -8.32 -35.69
C ILE A 1038 -27.14 -8.55 -36.89
N ASP A 1039 -28.43 -8.34 -36.72
CA ASP A 1039 -29.41 -8.42 -37.80
C ASP A 1039 -29.29 -7.23 -38.78
N PRO A 1040 -29.32 -7.44 -40.12
CA PRO A 1040 -28.97 -6.39 -41.08
C PRO A 1040 -29.87 -5.14 -41.06
N GLY A 1041 -31.11 -5.24 -40.59
CA GLY A 1041 -32.05 -4.13 -40.46
C GLY A 1041 -32.05 -3.45 -39.09
N ALA A 1042 -31.18 -3.86 -38.15
CA ALA A 1042 -31.14 -3.32 -36.80
C ALA A 1042 -30.41 -1.95 -36.69
N TRP A 1043 -29.70 -1.55 -37.74
CA TRP A 1043 -29.00 -0.26 -37.87
C TRP A 1043 -29.31 0.32 -39.27
N CYS A 1044 -30.15 1.35 -39.34
CA CYS A 1044 -30.53 2.07 -40.55
C CYS A 1044 -30.57 3.58 -40.25
#